data_AF-A0A3M9ZJS7-F1
#
_entry.id   AF-A0A3M9ZJS7-F1
#
_cell.length_a   1.000
_cell.length_b   1.000
_cell.length_c   1.000
_cell.angle_alpha   90.00
_cell.angle_beta   90.00
_cell.angle_gamma   90.00
#
_symmetry.space_group_name_H-M   'P 1'
#
loop_
_entity.id
_entity.type
_entity.pdbx_description
1 polymer ?
#
loop_
_entity_poly.entity_id
_entity_poly.type
_entity_poly.pdbx_seq_one_letter_code
_entity_poly.pdbx_strand_id
1 'polypeptide(L)'
;MRTVLHAEGPTDVSRIGELAGTLRVREEHGLDGSGVRVAIVDTGVDFSNPDLRGTLARDPVTNHPVMLDADAQGIVLTNATFVARIANDGTISEYGPVLPEWATSRVRVTQSGVHLEIDRGGRGIQLEIYNSFFPEAGPGDGPIFNATMDDDIRIGHGPDDYIRSKSGVYRLGVIYQGSLEGPNAGLQVVPVLVVDSVDAGVYDTIIPDLSTSWLDYTRSSLPRGAVPDYDFDFTDEVPVMLGSGHETLAYDADGDGMPDYSVGTVGAHVIDVYGVMRGNATGEPAAAADLRVLPPMDPGGEFFGIMVDSVGHGTSSAATVASAGGVEYDIYNSTSRHTIAGAAPGAAIVPIKALWYGDTPHAWMWAAGMDPRDGGTWEYSGRPRADIVSNSWGAPQFPATREAPGLDTISLLLSHLSTPRSLGPGYPGLLFVASAGNAGHGYGTMGAPGAAPMALTAGATTNSAYVGHGPFAGQPRFGNTTSSHGHLVDFSSRGPTTIGDPKPDVLATGAYSFVPASTLRGPRDDGPHEPFSLFGGTSMAAPMVAGAAAVTLEALREHDAYARHGPYRLKSILASTAGDARNDALAQGSGSVNATAAVAFARGEPGSFVVTNDATHANVLEAIRTPMALLNATAMGLRDVPLPAGDHAHTAWYAGRLAQGATSSATFTVENPSGEELRVSVSPERLGLVSSGSLEGRTSPREADPSQDGKDAFAPNYVRLSDIFRHETLDSYFESAPIPPGSTLMSLHASFALDEFMNMTAGEEAYASDLRLASLYLYDWVDSDNSTRPESSELSLVSRAGSWGTVQEMRVSEPASRFEGTPLVGVYPVPERYSYWTGDTGTNSTSMEYTLTASHYAPARWGAVWLDTAELTVPPHSSARVRATIAVPQSAEPGVHAGFLRFEGGSQSTAVPVSYAVKVPAGGTALTAPEAQAEAPRAPGRLRGAFDMVSTYMAGDWAHRHFDVGDRSASAAVIDVSWEDPQTSVTAFVVDPGGAIVASSAPPGAFGGLLGWPSSDWLGPTQFSQGGGFYPVTGRNATSTLLVAPLNATGTYGVMAHATVFGAGERGGSLSEPVSISVRVR
;
A
#
# COMPACT_ATOMS: atom_id res chain seq x y z
N MET A 1 28.95 20.16 37.75
CA MET A 1 27.73 20.83 37.26
C MET A 1 27.74 20.74 35.75
N ARG A 2 27.28 19.59 35.21
CA ARG A 2 26.84 19.51 33.82
C ARG A 2 25.43 20.06 33.81
N THR A 3 25.19 21.04 32.96
CA THR A 3 23.88 21.64 32.74
C THR A 3 22.89 20.52 32.42
N VAL A 4 21.81 20.45 33.19
CA VAL A 4 20.64 19.62 32.89
C VAL A 4 20.09 20.14 31.57
N LEU A 5 20.43 19.47 30.47
CA LEU A 5 19.64 19.58 29.26
C LEU A 5 18.38 18.76 29.56
N HIS A 6 17.25 19.44 29.74
CA HIS A 6 15.98 18.79 29.46
C HIS A 6 16.12 18.22 28.05
N ALA A 7 15.93 16.91 27.88
CA ALA A 7 15.86 16.31 26.56
C ALA A 7 14.76 17.06 25.81
N GLU A 8 15.15 17.89 24.82
CA GLU A 8 14.21 18.45 23.87
C GLU A 8 13.45 17.27 23.27
N GLY A 9 12.11 17.37 23.19
CA GLY A 9 11.27 16.32 22.62
C GLY A 9 11.69 15.98 21.18
N PRO A 10 11.08 14.95 20.56
CA PRO A 10 11.38 14.61 19.17
C PRO A 10 11.21 15.87 18.28
N THR A 11 12.29 16.27 17.60
CA THR A 11 12.35 17.49 16.77
C THR A 11 12.22 17.18 15.27
N ASP A 12 12.05 15.92 14.91
CA ASP A 12 12.16 15.45 13.53
C ASP A 12 10.82 14.98 12.98
N VAL A 13 10.33 15.67 11.95
CA VAL A 13 9.00 15.52 11.38
C VAL A 13 8.95 14.67 10.12
N SER A 14 10.08 14.53 9.41
CA SER A 14 10.10 13.82 8.13
C SER A 14 11.52 13.45 7.75
N ARG A 15 11.76 12.13 7.70
CA ARG A 15 12.97 11.51 7.16
C ARG A 15 12.72 10.89 5.79
N ILE A 16 11.67 11.32 5.08
CA ILE A 16 11.30 10.74 3.78
C ILE A 16 12.48 10.86 2.80
N GLY A 17 12.97 12.07 2.56
CA GLY A 17 14.10 12.26 1.63
C GLY A 17 15.40 11.63 2.11
N GLU A 18 15.67 11.63 3.41
CA GLU A 18 16.90 11.07 4.00
C GLU A 18 16.95 9.54 3.85
N LEU A 19 15.88 8.84 4.25
CA LEU A 19 15.85 7.37 4.29
C LEU A 19 15.80 6.73 2.90
N ALA A 20 15.22 7.40 1.90
CA ALA A 20 15.32 6.97 0.51
C ALA A 20 16.63 7.40 -0.16
N GLY A 21 17.42 8.29 0.47
CA GLY A 21 18.62 8.89 -0.12
C GLY A 21 18.34 9.99 -1.15
N THR A 22 17.08 10.37 -1.39
CA THR A 22 16.73 11.36 -2.41
C THR A 22 17.07 12.78 -1.98
N LEU A 23 17.05 13.09 -0.68
CA LEU A 23 17.48 14.39 -0.16
C LEU A 23 18.95 14.66 -0.52
N ARG A 24 19.81 13.67 -0.27
CA ARG A 24 21.24 13.75 -0.58
C ARG A 24 21.47 13.90 -2.08
N VAL A 25 20.73 13.16 -2.91
CA VAL A 25 20.80 13.30 -4.37
C VAL A 25 20.42 14.72 -4.81
N ARG A 26 19.35 15.30 -4.25
CA ARG A 26 18.95 16.67 -4.55
C ARG A 26 20.02 17.68 -4.17
N GLU A 27 20.63 17.53 -3.00
CA GLU A 27 21.68 18.44 -2.51
C GLU A 27 22.99 18.32 -3.30
N GLU A 28 23.41 17.11 -3.64
CA GLU A 28 24.70 16.83 -4.31
C GLU A 28 24.62 16.94 -5.84
N HIS A 29 23.44 16.72 -6.43
CA HIS A 29 23.28 16.61 -7.88
C HIS A 29 22.17 17.48 -8.47
N GLY A 30 21.30 18.08 -7.65
CA GLY A 30 20.20 18.92 -8.13
C GLY A 30 19.06 18.13 -8.79
N LEU A 31 19.01 16.81 -8.59
CA LEU A 31 17.97 15.94 -9.13
C LEU A 31 16.86 15.75 -8.10
N ASP A 32 15.61 15.97 -8.51
CA ASP A 32 14.43 15.96 -7.65
C ASP A 32 13.23 15.22 -8.26
N GLY A 33 13.43 14.50 -9.36
CA GLY A 33 12.39 13.81 -10.12
C GLY A 33 11.81 14.63 -11.26
N SER A 34 12.38 15.80 -11.56
CA SER A 34 11.92 16.67 -12.63
C SER A 34 11.80 15.95 -13.99
N GLY A 35 10.68 16.21 -14.68
CA GLY A 35 10.39 15.60 -15.97
C GLY A 35 9.95 14.13 -15.91
N VAL A 36 9.72 13.57 -14.72
CA VAL A 36 9.15 12.24 -14.53
C VAL A 36 7.68 12.33 -14.12
N ARG A 37 6.85 11.45 -14.69
CA ARG A 37 5.42 11.33 -14.33
C ARG A 37 5.18 10.09 -13.47
N VAL A 38 4.64 10.29 -12.27
CA VAL A 38 4.27 9.22 -11.35
C VAL A 38 2.76 9.15 -11.25
N ALA A 39 2.18 8.03 -11.68
CA ALA A 39 0.76 7.77 -11.47
C ALA A 39 0.49 7.24 -10.07
N ILE A 40 -0.52 7.80 -9.42
CA ILE A 40 -1.04 7.35 -8.13
C ILE A 40 -2.38 6.67 -8.40
N VAL A 41 -2.41 5.34 -8.36
CA VAL A 41 -3.64 4.55 -8.54
C VAL A 41 -4.18 4.23 -7.16
N ASP A 42 -5.17 5.02 -6.71
CA ASP A 42 -5.63 5.04 -5.31
C ASP A 42 -7.06 5.62 -5.21
N THR A 43 -7.44 6.20 -4.07
CA THR A 43 -8.75 6.82 -3.79
C THR A 43 -8.98 8.15 -4.52
N GLY A 44 -7.99 8.67 -5.24
CA GLY A 44 -7.97 10.00 -5.86
C GLY A 44 -6.78 10.83 -5.34
N VAL A 45 -6.65 12.08 -5.78
CA VAL A 45 -5.69 13.03 -5.17
C VAL A 45 -6.34 14.40 -5.07
N ASP A 46 -6.27 15.01 -3.89
CA ASP A 46 -6.63 16.40 -3.65
C ASP A 46 -5.41 17.32 -3.80
N PHE A 47 -5.53 18.33 -4.67
CA PHE A 47 -4.49 19.31 -4.97
C PHE A 47 -4.72 20.66 -4.26
N SER A 48 -5.65 20.74 -3.30
CA SER A 48 -5.92 21.97 -2.55
C SER A 48 -4.72 22.39 -1.70
N ASN A 49 -3.93 21.44 -1.20
CA ASN A 49 -2.73 21.74 -0.43
C ASN A 49 -1.66 22.40 -1.32
N PRO A 50 -1.12 23.57 -0.95
CA PRO A 50 -0.11 24.27 -1.77
C PRO A 50 1.14 23.43 -2.07
N ASP A 51 1.53 22.54 -1.17
CA ASP A 51 2.69 21.64 -1.38
C ASP A 51 2.45 20.59 -2.48
N LEU A 52 1.18 20.32 -2.83
CA LEU A 52 0.78 19.43 -3.91
C LEU A 52 0.31 20.15 -5.16
N ARG A 53 -0.27 21.35 -5.03
CA ARG A 53 -0.99 22.06 -6.10
C ARG A 53 -0.20 22.17 -7.41
N GLY A 54 1.11 22.41 -7.33
CA GLY A 54 1.99 22.54 -8.50
C GLY A 54 2.43 21.23 -9.15
N THR A 55 2.08 20.07 -8.57
CA THR A 55 2.62 18.77 -8.98
C THR A 55 1.75 18.06 -10.02
N LEU A 56 0.51 18.50 -10.26
CA LEU A 56 -0.41 17.85 -11.20
C LEU A 56 0.18 17.78 -12.62
N ALA A 57 0.26 16.57 -13.18
CA ALA A 57 0.74 16.32 -14.53
C ALA A 57 -0.19 16.93 -15.58
N ARG A 58 0.41 17.52 -16.62
CA ARG A 58 -0.31 18.23 -17.69
C ARG A 58 0.10 17.76 -19.08
N ASP A 59 -0.83 17.84 -20.02
CA ASP A 59 -0.54 17.66 -21.43
C ASP A 59 0.27 18.86 -21.96
N PRO A 60 1.42 18.64 -22.62
CA PRO A 60 2.29 19.74 -23.04
C PRO A 60 1.71 20.60 -24.17
N VAL A 61 0.64 20.16 -24.86
CA VAL A 61 0.02 20.89 -25.97
C VAL A 61 -1.20 21.68 -25.47
N THR A 62 -2.10 21.04 -24.75
CA THR A 62 -3.35 21.68 -24.29
C THR A 62 -3.25 22.28 -22.90
N ASN A 63 -2.19 21.96 -22.13
CA ASN A 63 -2.05 22.26 -20.71
C ASN A 63 -3.15 21.66 -19.81
N HIS A 64 -4.00 20.79 -20.37
CA HIS A 64 -5.04 20.11 -19.61
C HIS A 64 -4.42 19.16 -18.58
N PRO A 65 -5.02 19.03 -17.39
CA PRO A 65 -4.69 17.98 -16.44
C PRO A 65 -4.71 16.57 -17.07
N VAL A 66 -3.74 15.74 -16.68
CA VAL A 66 -3.70 14.32 -17.06
C VAL A 66 -4.16 13.51 -15.85
N MET A 67 -5.46 13.22 -15.79
CA MET A 67 -6.11 12.53 -14.68
C MET A 67 -7.16 11.54 -15.21
N LEU A 68 -7.39 10.46 -14.47
CA LEU A 68 -8.43 9.49 -14.78
C LEU A 68 -9.22 9.11 -13.54
N ASP A 69 -10.54 9.18 -13.62
CA ASP A 69 -11.45 8.50 -12.71
C ASP A 69 -12.01 7.25 -13.38
N ALA A 70 -11.53 6.08 -12.96
CA ALA A 70 -12.01 4.78 -13.41
C ALA A 70 -13.24 4.31 -12.63
N ASP A 71 -13.60 4.97 -11.52
CA ASP A 71 -14.72 4.60 -10.66
C ASP A 71 -16.04 5.29 -11.04
N ALA A 72 -16.00 6.17 -12.04
CA ALA A 72 -17.13 6.97 -12.52
C ALA A 72 -17.72 7.94 -11.48
N GLN A 73 -17.04 8.26 -10.38
CA GLN A 73 -17.60 9.13 -9.33
C GLN A 73 -17.57 10.62 -9.69
N GLY A 74 -16.65 11.03 -10.57
CA GLY A 74 -16.33 12.40 -10.92
C GLY A 74 -17.10 12.98 -12.10
N ILE A 75 -18.25 12.41 -12.48
CA ILE A 75 -19.10 12.96 -13.54
C ILE A 75 -19.95 14.10 -12.97
N VAL A 76 -19.93 15.27 -13.62
CA VAL A 76 -20.82 16.40 -13.29
C VAL A 76 -21.69 16.72 -14.50
N LEU A 77 -23.01 16.68 -14.33
CA LEU A 77 -23.99 16.98 -15.38
C LEU A 77 -24.38 18.47 -15.37
N THR A 78 -24.44 19.08 -16.54
CA THR A 78 -24.76 20.51 -16.75
C THR A 78 -25.85 20.67 -17.81
N ASN A 79 -26.97 19.98 -17.57
CA ASN A 79 -28.06 19.80 -18.52
C ASN A 79 -29.04 20.99 -18.59
N ALA A 80 -29.10 21.83 -17.55
CA ALA A 80 -29.98 22.99 -17.57
C ALA A 80 -29.39 24.13 -18.39
N THR A 81 -30.15 24.65 -19.34
CA THR A 81 -29.68 25.68 -20.27
C THR A 81 -30.50 26.97 -20.15
N PHE A 82 -29.79 28.10 -20.14
CA PHE A 82 -30.39 29.43 -20.02
C PHE A 82 -29.96 30.29 -21.21
N VAL A 83 -30.94 30.86 -21.90
CA VAL A 83 -30.68 31.67 -23.10
C VAL A 83 -30.81 33.16 -22.83
N ALA A 84 -29.89 33.93 -23.41
CA ALA A 84 -29.87 35.38 -23.40
C ALA A 84 -29.67 35.91 -24.82
N ARG A 85 -30.00 37.19 -25.05
CA ARG A 85 -29.65 37.90 -26.28
C ARG A 85 -28.46 38.81 -26.00
N ILE A 86 -27.32 38.50 -26.61
CA ILE A 86 -26.12 39.34 -26.58
C ILE A 86 -26.12 40.22 -27.83
N ALA A 87 -26.09 41.53 -27.64
CA ALA A 87 -26.01 42.48 -28.75
C ALA A 87 -24.58 42.61 -29.28
N ASN A 88 -24.42 43.22 -30.47
CA ASN A 88 -23.11 43.42 -31.09
C ASN A 88 -22.16 44.30 -30.26
N ASP A 89 -22.71 45.17 -29.41
CA ASP A 89 -21.94 45.99 -28.47
C ASP A 89 -21.60 45.25 -27.16
N GLY A 90 -22.01 43.98 -27.05
CA GLY A 90 -21.76 43.12 -25.90
C GLY A 90 -22.76 43.30 -24.75
N THR A 91 -23.82 44.09 -24.90
CA THR A 91 -24.87 44.25 -23.89
C THR A 91 -25.76 43.00 -23.82
N ILE A 92 -26.06 42.51 -22.60
CA ILE A 92 -27.00 41.40 -22.39
C ILE A 92 -28.44 41.90 -22.25
N SER A 93 -29.37 41.16 -22.82
CA SER A 93 -30.81 41.40 -22.69
C SER A 93 -31.57 40.08 -22.65
N GLU A 94 -32.79 40.13 -22.10
CA GLU A 94 -33.64 38.95 -22.00
C GLU A 94 -33.93 38.32 -23.37
N TYR A 95 -33.97 36.99 -23.39
CA TYR A 95 -34.42 36.26 -24.56
C TYR A 95 -35.94 36.43 -24.75
N GLY A 96 -36.39 36.37 -26.01
CA GLY A 96 -37.79 36.61 -26.38
C GLY A 96 -38.80 35.71 -25.64
N PRO A 97 -40.11 36.03 -25.70
CA PRO A 97 -41.14 35.35 -24.90
C PRO A 97 -41.23 33.84 -25.17
N VAL A 98 -40.87 33.40 -26.38
CA VAL A 98 -40.84 31.99 -26.80
C VAL A 98 -39.40 31.48 -26.71
N LEU A 99 -39.17 30.50 -25.83
CA LEU A 99 -37.88 29.84 -25.67
C LEU A 99 -37.67 28.78 -26.76
N PRO A 100 -36.42 28.51 -27.17
CA PRO A 100 -36.09 27.31 -27.94
C PRO A 100 -36.53 26.04 -27.21
N GLU A 101 -36.87 24.98 -27.94
CA GLU A 101 -37.33 23.70 -27.35
C GLU A 101 -36.30 23.06 -26.42
N TRP A 102 -35.01 23.27 -26.70
CA TRP A 102 -33.90 22.76 -25.90
C TRP A 102 -33.57 23.63 -24.68
N ALA A 103 -34.11 24.85 -24.57
CA ALA A 103 -33.75 25.79 -23.51
C ALA A 103 -34.58 25.54 -22.24
N THR A 104 -33.92 25.32 -21.11
CA THR A 104 -34.59 25.15 -19.81
C THR A 104 -35.26 26.45 -19.38
N SER A 105 -34.54 27.58 -19.47
CA SER A 105 -35.02 28.92 -19.09
C SER A 105 -34.32 30.05 -19.85
N ARG A 106 -34.53 31.30 -19.42
CA ARG A 106 -33.87 32.50 -19.95
C ARG A 106 -33.04 33.18 -18.86
N VAL A 107 -32.16 34.07 -19.29
CA VAL A 107 -31.56 35.08 -18.41
C VAL A 107 -32.50 36.28 -18.28
N ARG A 108 -32.66 36.77 -17.05
CA ARG A 108 -33.46 37.94 -16.70
C ARG A 108 -32.56 39.14 -16.41
N VAL A 109 -32.95 40.32 -16.87
CA VAL A 109 -32.20 41.56 -16.62
C VAL A 109 -33.09 42.51 -15.83
N THR A 110 -32.77 42.70 -14.56
CA THR A 110 -33.56 43.51 -13.62
C THR A 110 -32.76 44.72 -13.13
N GLN A 111 -33.35 45.53 -12.24
CA GLN A 111 -32.62 46.59 -11.55
C GLN A 111 -31.60 46.05 -10.53
N SER A 112 -31.76 44.81 -10.06
CA SER A 112 -30.86 44.18 -9.09
C SER A 112 -29.69 43.44 -9.74
N GLY A 113 -29.65 43.35 -11.08
CA GLY A 113 -28.59 42.67 -11.82
C GLY A 113 -29.12 41.75 -12.91
N VAL A 114 -28.25 40.85 -13.37
CA VAL A 114 -28.51 39.83 -14.38
C VAL A 114 -28.58 38.47 -13.69
N HIS A 115 -29.66 37.73 -13.89
CA HIS A 115 -29.94 36.49 -13.15
C HIS A 115 -30.36 35.36 -14.08
N LEU A 116 -30.02 34.13 -13.72
CA LEU A 116 -30.63 32.93 -14.28
C LEU A 116 -32.06 32.83 -13.73
N GLU A 117 -33.09 32.87 -14.60
CA GLU A 117 -34.50 32.80 -14.16
C GLU A 117 -34.85 31.36 -13.74
N ILE A 118 -34.84 31.09 -12.44
CA ILE A 118 -35.11 29.80 -11.81
C ILE A 118 -36.44 29.83 -11.05
N ASP A 119 -36.71 30.88 -10.26
CA ASP A 119 -37.99 31.03 -9.57
C ASP A 119 -39.10 31.33 -10.58
N ARG A 120 -39.94 30.32 -10.81
CA ARG A 120 -41.11 30.37 -11.71
C ARG A 120 -42.42 30.43 -10.95
N GLY A 121 -42.45 31.24 -9.89
CA GLY A 121 -43.60 31.38 -8.99
C GLY A 121 -43.72 30.16 -8.07
N GLY A 122 -42.61 29.80 -7.42
CA GLY A 122 -42.52 28.72 -6.44
C GLY A 122 -42.47 27.31 -7.04
N ARG A 123 -42.16 27.17 -8.33
CA ARG A 123 -42.04 25.88 -9.03
C ARG A 123 -40.59 25.44 -9.28
N GLY A 124 -39.64 26.36 -9.22
CA GLY A 124 -38.24 26.11 -9.53
C GLY A 124 -37.99 25.50 -10.92
N ILE A 125 -36.79 24.96 -11.10
CA ILE A 125 -36.40 24.09 -12.22
C ILE A 125 -35.96 22.72 -11.70
N GLN A 126 -36.08 21.70 -12.56
CA GLN A 126 -35.51 20.38 -12.28
C GLN A 126 -34.10 20.29 -12.87
N LEU A 127 -33.18 19.68 -12.13
CA LEU A 127 -31.81 19.40 -12.52
C LEU A 127 -31.58 17.89 -12.42
N GLU A 128 -30.89 17.32 -13.41
CA GLU A 128 -30.38 15.94 -13.28
C GLU A 128 -29.00 16.03 -12.63
N ILE A 129 -28.83 15.32 -11.51
CA ILE A 129 -27.59 15.29 -10.75
C ILE A 129 -27.02 13.89 -10.83
N TYR A 130 -25.74 13.81 -11.14
CA TYR A 130 -25.00 12.56 -11.05
C TYR A 130 -24.70 12.24 -9.59
N ASN A 131 -25.01 11.02 -9.17
CA ASN A 131 -24.79 10.57 -7.81
C ASN A 131 -23.37 9.99 -7.67
N SER A 132 -22.41 10.80 -7.22
CA SER A 132 -21.03 10.34 -7.00
C SER A 132 -20.89 9.24 -5.94
N PHE A 133 -21.90 9.04 -5.08
CA PHE A 133 -21.93 7.97 -4.09
C PHE A 133 -22.51 6.65 -4.64
N PHE A 134 -23.01 6.64 -5.87
CA PHE A 134 -23.57 5.43 -6.48
C PHE A 134 -22.48 4.35 -6.66
N PRO A 135 -22.76 3.06 -6.38
CA PRO A 135 -24.05 2.48 -5.98
C PRO A 135 -24.27 2.41 -4.46
N GLU A 136 -23.34 2.92 -3.64
CA GLU A 136 -23.34 2.70 -2.20
C GLU A 136 -24.37 3.53 -1.44
N ALA A 137 -24.61 4.78 -1.88
CA ALA A 137 -25.53 5.69 -1.19
C ALA A 137 -26.13 6.74 -2.14
N GLY A 138 -27.10 7.49 -1.63
CA GLY A 138 -27.72 8.65 -2.31
C GLY A 138 -29.23 8.50 -2.54
N PRO A 139 -29.89 9.58 -3.02
CA PRO A 139 -31.32 9.56 -3.31
C PRO A 139 -31.63 8.81 -4.62
N GLY A 140 -32.47 7.77 -4.54
CA GLY A 140 -32.89 6.95 -5.68
C GLY A 140 -32.03 5.70 -5.93
N ASP A 141 -32.54 4.74 -6.71
CA ASP A 141 -31.88 3.45 -6.99
C ASP A 141 -30.92 3.51 -8.20
N GLY A 142 -30.43 4.69 -8.60
CA GLY A 142 -29.68 4.88 -9.85
C GLY A 142 -28.56 5.92 -9.81
N PRO A 143 -27.69 5.94 -10.83
CA PRO A 143 -26.54 6.86 -10.92
C PRO A 143 -26.93 8.32 -11.18
N ILE A 144 -28.21 8.59 -11.48
CA ILE A 144 -28.76 9.94 -11.71
C ILE A 144 -30.03 10.10 -10.88
N PHE A 145 -30.20 11.25 -10.25
CA PHE A 145 -31.45 11.64 -9.61
C PHE A 145 -31.84 13.08 -9.96
N ASN A 146 -33.11 13.41 -9.78
CA ASN A 146 -33.63 14.76 -10.02
C ASN A 146 -33.62 15.58 -8.74
N ALA A 147 -33.11 16.80 -8.82
CA ALA A 147 -33.20 17.81 -7.77
C ALA A 147 -33.99 19.04 -8.25
N THR A 148 -34.53 19.79 -7.30
CA THR A 148 -35.23 21.05 -7.57
C THR A 148 -34.38 22.21 -7.09
N MET A 149 -34.19 23.21 -7.95
CA MET A 149 -33.62 24.51 -7.57
C MET A 149 -34.70 25.58 -7.72
N ASP A 150 -34.88 26.42 -6.71
CA ASP A 150 -36.00 27.36 -6.61
C ASP A 150 -35.62 28.84 -6.43
N ASP A 151 -34.34 29.15 -6.26
CA ASP A 151 -33.82 30.53 -6.17
C ASP A 151 -33.12 30.98 -7.47
N ASP A 152 -33.36 32.23 -7.88
CA ASP A 152 -32.65 32.88 -8.99
C ASP A 152 -31.18 33.11 -8.62
N ILE A 153 -30.24 32.69 -9.48
CA ILE A 153 -28.80 32.87 -9.25
C ILE A 153 -28.30 34.07 -10.05
N ARG A 154 -27.48 34.94 -9.41
CA ARG A 154 -26.90 36.11 -10.08
C ARG A 154 -25.70 35.71 -10.96
N ILE A 155 -25.63 36.34 -12.14
CA ILE A 155 -24.51 36.22 -13.08
C ILE A 155 -23.97 37.59 -13.55
N GLY A 156 -24.48 38.69 -13.01
CA GLY A 156 -23.99 40.03 -13.31
C GLY A 156 -24.64 41.13 -12.48
N HIS A 157 -23.95 42.27 -12.32
CA HIS A 157 -24.48 43.45 -11.65
C HIS A 157 -25.24 44.38 -12.61
N GLY A 158 -25.14 44.18 -13.93
CA GLY A 158 -25.90 44.93 -14.92
C GLY A 158 -25.71 44.47 -16.36
N PRO A 159 -26.39 45.10 -17.33
CA PRO A 159 -26.36 44.69 -18.75
C PRO A 159 -24.98 44.71 -19.42
N ASP A 160 -24.02 45.43 -18.85
CA ASP A 160 -22.64 45.57 -19.35
C ASP A 160 -21.61 44.84 -18.48
N ASP A 161 -22.02 44.40 -17.29
CA ASP A 161 -21.20 43.82 -16.23
C ASP A 161 -21.81 42.49 -15.77
N TYR A 162 -21.42 41.42 -16.46
CA TYR A 162 -21.95 40.08 -16.29
C TYR A 162 -20.94 39.05 -16.81
N ILE A 163 -21.08 37.80 -16.36
CA ILE A 163 -20.34 36.65 -16.84
C ILE A 163 -20.71 36.41 -18.31
N ARG A 164 -19.74 36.56 -19.21
CA ARG A 164 -20.00 36.53 -20.66
C ARG A 164 -19.96 35.10 -21.21
N SER A 165 -21.08 34.67 -21.81
CA SER A 165 -21.14 33.55 -22.76
C SER A 165 -21.08 34.09 -24.19
N LYS A 166 -20.28 33.47 -25.07
CA LYS A 166 -20.15 33.92 -26.48
C LYS A 166 -21.37 33.58 -27.31
N SER A 167 -22.01 32.44 -27.06
CA SER A 167 -23.27 32.08 -27.70
C SER A 167 -24.49 32.77 -27.09
N GLY A 168 -24.37 33.31 -25.88
CA GLY A 168 -25.50 33.75 -25.06
C GLY A 168 -26.26 32.58 -24.43
N VAL A 169 -25.63 31.40 -24.35
CA VAL A 169 -26.19 30.18 -23.76
C VAL A 169 -25.37 29.76 -22.55
N TYR A 170 -25.99 29.81 -21.39
CA TYR A 170 -25.40 29.42 -20.11
C TYR A 170 -25.86 28.02 -19.74
N ARG A 171 -24.97 27.23 -19.14
CA ARG A 171 -25.30 25.90 -18.62
C ARG A 171 -25.16 25.85 -17.12
N LEU A 172 -26.08 25.18 -16.45
CA LEU A 172 -26.12 25.04 -15.00
C LEU A 172 -26.13 23.55 -14.62
N GLY A 173 -25.35 23.21 -13.61
CA GLY A 173 -25.28 21.88 -13.02
C GLY A 173 -25.03 21.95 -11.53
N VAL A 174 -24.85 20.79 -10.89
CA VAL A 174 -24.51 20.68 -9.47
C VAL A 174 -23.47 19.59 -9.27
N ILE A 175 -22.39 19.90 -8.55
CA ILE A 175 -21.48 18.90 -8.00
C ILE A 175 -22.13 18.36 -6.72
N TYR A 176 -22.33 17.05 -6.65
CA TYR A 176 -22.90 16.36 -5.50
C TYR A 176 -21.95 15.27 -5.03
N GLN A 177 -21.28 15.50 -3.90
CA GLN A 177 -20.22 14.62 -3.38
C GLN A 177 -19.98 14.81 -1.88
N GLY A 178 -18.98 14.14 -1.33
CA GLY A 178 -18.51 14.35 0.04
C GLY A 178 -17.97 13.07 0.68
N SER A 179 -17.90 13.09 2.00
CA SER A 179 -17.62 11.89 2.80
C SER A 179 -18.81 11.57 3.70
N LEU A 180 -19.12 10.28 3.84
CA LEU A 180 -20.15 9.80 4.77
C LEU A 180 -19.61 9.51 6.17
N GLU A 181 -18.28 9.42 6.32
CA GLU A 181 -17.61 9.01 7.55
C GLU A 181 -16.35 9.85 7.84
N GLY A 182 -15.88 9.80 9.09
CA GLY A 182 -14.68 10.51 9.54
C GLY A 182 -14.89 11.98 9.94
N PRO A 183 -13.81 12.69 10.30
CA PRO A 183 -13.88 14.09 10.77
C PRO A 183 -14.37 15.06 9.70
N ASN A 184 -14.18 14.72 8.42
CA ASN A 184 -14.62 15.51 7.27
C ASN A 184 -15.99 15.05 6.71
N ALA A 185 -16.71 14.20 7.44
CA ALA A 185 -18.03 13.72 7.06
C ALA A 185 -18.99 14.90 6.85
N GLY A 186 -19.45 15.07 5.61
CA GLY A 186 -20.25 16.20 5.20
C GLY A 186 -20.56 16.11 3.72
N LEU A 187 -21.75 16.58 3.35
CA LEU A 187 -22.21 16.63 1.98
C LEU A 187 -21.82 17.97 1.36
N GLN A 188 -21.16 17.92 0.20
CA GLN A 188 -20.84 19.08 -0.62
C GLN A 188 -21.84 19.15 -1.78
N VAL A 189 -22.55 20.27 -1.89
CA VAL A 189 -23.52 20.53 -2.94
C VAL A 189 -23.18 21.87 -3.57
N VAL A 190 -22.54 21.85 -4.74
CA VAL A 190 -21.99 23.05 -5.37
C VAL A 190 -22.72 23.36 -6.66
N PRO A 191 -23.54 24.42 -6.73
CA PRO A 191 -24.04 24.95 -8.00
C PRO A 191 -22.87 25.33 -8.90
N VAL A 192 -22.94 24.98 -10.19
CA VAL A 192 -21.88 25.29 -11.16
C VAL A 192 -22.45 25.89 -12.44
N LEU A 193 -21.92 27.04 -12.81
CA LEU A 193 -22.17 27.67 -14.10
C LEU A 193 -21.09 27.30 -15.09
N VAL A 194 -21.47 26.91 -16.31
CA VAL A 194 -20.54 26.57 -17.38
C VAL A 194 -20.82 27.46 -18.59
N VAL A 195 -19.76 28.09 -19.11
CA VAL A 195 -19.84 29.05 -20.22
C VAL A 195 -18.79 28.77 -21.30
N ASP A 196 -19.14 29.17 -22.51
CA ASP A 196 -18.30 29.19 -23.70
C ASP A 196 -17.61 30.55 -23.80
N SER A 197 -16.58 30.76 -22.96
CA SER A 197 -16.01 32.09 -22.73
C SER A 197 -15.14 32.57 -23.90
N VAL A 198 -14.57 31.63 -24.68
CA VAL A 198 -13.68 31.92 -25.80
C VAL A 198 -14.40 31.84 -27.14
N ASP A 199 -14.94 30.66 -27.48
CA ASP A 199 -15.56 30.35 -28.77
C ASP A 199 -17.02 29.93 -28.61
N ALA A 200 -17.92 30.54 -29.38
CA ALA A 200 -19.36 30.25 -29.26
C ALA A 200 -19.68 28.77 -29.52
N GLY A 201 -20.31 28.11 -28.55
CA GLY A 201 -20.68 26.69 -28.60
C GLY A 201 -19.56 25.71 -28.23
N VAL A 202 -18.40 26.20 -27.78
CA VAL A 202 -17.32 25.38 -27.18
C VAL A 202 -17.15 25.81 -25.73
N TYR A 203 -17.68 25.03 -24.81
CA TYR A 203 -17.63 25.35 -23.38
C TYR A 203 -16.25 25.06 -22.80
N ASP A 204 -15.73 25.99 -22.01
CA ASP A 204 -14.33 26.00 -21.56
C ASP A 204 -14.12 26.49 -20.12
N THR A 205 -15.12 27.17 -19.54
CA THR A 205 -15.01 27.83 -18.23
C THR A 205 -16.13 27.37 -17.30
N ILE A 206 -15.73 26.97 -16.09
CA ILE A 206 -16.60 26.52 -14.99
C ILE A 206 -16.49 27.54 -13.86
N ILE A 207 -17.63 27.94 -13.28
CA ILE A 207 -17.71 28.91 -12.20
C ILE A 207 -18.53 28.25 -11.09
N PRO A 208 -17.87 27.68 -10.07
CA PRO A 208 -18.55 27.04 -8.94
C PRO A 208 -18.92 28.06 -7.87
N ASP A 209 -20.13 27.96 -7.32
CA ASP A 209 -20.59 28.76 -6.18
C ASP A 209 -20.09 28.12 -4.86
N LEU A 210 -18.82 28.33 -4.59
CA LEU A 210 -18.11 27.75 -3.44
C LEU A 210 -18.46 28.47 -2.14
N SER A 211 -18.72 29.77 -2.18
CA SER A 211 -19.11 30.57 -1.03
C SER A 211 -20.47 30.10 -0.48
N THR A 212 -21.48 29.92 -1.34
CA THR A 212 -22.79 29.35 -0.95
C THR A 212 -22.63 27.92 -0.46
N SER A 213 -21.86 27.09 -1.18
CA SER A 213 -21.66 25.69 -0.78
C SER A 213 -20.96 25.55 0.56
N TRP A 214 -19.98 26.41 0.87
CA TRP A 214 -19.32 26.44 2.17
C TRP A 214 -20.30 26.76 3.30
N LEU A 215 -21.21 27.72 3.09
CA LEU A 215 -22.25 28.08 4.05
C LEU A 215 -23.21 26.90 4.32
N ASP A 216 -23.61 26.14 3.31
CA ASP A 216 -24.43 24.93 3.52
C ASP A 216 -23.63 23.80 4.20
N TYR A 217 -22.39 23.56 3.75
CA TYR A 217 -21.51 22.53 4.31
C TYR A 217 -21.29 22.75 5.81
N THR A 218 -21.03 23.99 6.21
CA THR A 218 -20.78 24.36 7.61
C THR A 218 -22.04 24.73 8.39
N ARG A 219 -23.25 24.67 7.81
CA ARG A 219 -24.50 25.09 8.46
C ARG A 219 -24.74 24.45 9.83
N SER A 220 -24.18 23.26 10.05
CA SER A 220 -24.32 22.53 11.32
C SER A 220 -23.57 23.18 12.48
N SER A 221 -22.63 24.09 12.20
CA SER A 221 -21.95 24.95 13.17
C SER A 221 -22.82 26.12 13.65
N LEU A 222 -23.89 26.47 12.90
CA LEU A 222 -24.76 27.59 13.25
C LEU A 222 -25.70 27.24 14.42
N PRO A 223 -26.17 28.26 15.18
CA PRO A 223 -27.17 28.05 16.22
C PRO A 223 -28.42 27.33 15.68
N ARG A 224 -28.98 26.40 16.47
CA ARG A 224 -30.14 25.61 16.06
C ARG A 224 -31.30 26.50 15.58
N GLY A 225 -31.69 26.34 14.32
CA GLY A 225 -32.76 27.10 13.68
C GLY A 225 -32.32 28.36 12.94
N ALA A 226 -31.03 28.71 12.98
CA ALA A 226 -30.45 29.66 12.04
C ALA A 226 -30.40 29.03 10.64
N VAL A 227 -30.65 29.85 9.62
CA VAL A 227 -30.48 29.49 8.21
C VAL A 227 -29.28 30.29 7.72
N PRO A 228 -28.32 29.68 7.00
CA PRO A 228 -27.24 30.43 6.38
C PRO A 228 -27.79 31.51 5.44
N ASP A 229 -27.06 32.62 5.32
CA ASP A 229 -27.40 33.71 4.40
C ASP A 229 -26.80 33.38 3.03
N TYR A 230 -27.48 32.54 2.25
CA TYR A 230 -27.04 32.17 0.91
C TYR A 230 -27.12 33.38 -0.02
N ASP A 231 -26.05 33.67 -0.76
CA ASP A 231 -26.00 34.77 -1.72
C ASP A 231 -26.36 34.35 -3.15
N PHE A 232 -26.15 33.07 -3.51
CA PHE A 232 -26.42 32.50 -4.84
C PHE A 232 -25.93 33.45 -5.95
N ASP A 233 -24.64 33.77 -5.91
CA ASP A 233 -24.00 34.73 -6.79
C ASP A 233 -22.78 34.08 -7.44
N PHE A 234 -22.74 34.00 -8.77
CA PHE A 234 -21.54 33.53 -9.47
C PHE A 234 -20.53 34.66 -9.73
N THR A 235 -20.87 35.91 -9.42
CA THR A 235 -20.04 37.07 -9.80
C THR A 235 -18.88 37.37 -8.85
N ASP A 236 -18.93 36.84 -7.64
CA ASP A 236 -17.85 36.88 -6.64
C ASP A 236 -16.98 35.63 -6.64
N GLU A 237 -17.34 34.63 -7.46
CA GLU A 237 -16.60 33.40 -7.61
C GLU A 237 -15.44 33.50 -8.61
N VAL A 238 -14.43 32.64 -8.43
CA VAL A 238 -13.26 32.58 -9.31
C VAL A 238 -13.55 31.66 -10.50
N PRO A 239 -13.56 32.18 -11.75
CA PRO A 239 -13.76 31.33 -12.92
C PRO A 239 -12.58 30.40 -13.16
N VAL A 240 -12.88 29.13 -13.40
CA VAL A 240 -11.92 28.07 -13.69
C VAL A 240 -12.01 27.68 -15.16
N MET A 241 -11.01 28.09 -15.94
CA MET A 241 -10.88 27.69 -17.34
C MET A 241 -10.04 26.42 -17.45
N LEU A 242 -10.51 25.44 -18.21
CA LEU A 242 -9.76 24.21 -18.46
C LEU A 242 -8.45 24.51 -19.20
N GLY A 243 -7.31 24.05 -18.66
CA GLY A 243 -5.98 24.32 -19.22
C GLY A 243 -5.35 25.63 -18.74
N SER A 244 -5.99 26.35 -17.80
CA SER A 244 -5.45 27.59 -17.22
C SER A 244 -4.26 27.37 -16.29
N GLY A 245 -4.09 26.18 -15.72
CA GLY A 245 -3.15 25.95 -14.62
C GLY A 245 -3.76 26.03 -13.23
N HIS A 246 -5.02 26.48 -13.11
CA HIS A 246 -5.72 26.77 -11.87
C HIS A 246 -7.06 26.02 -11.77
N GLU A 247 -7.05 24.72 -12.05
CA GLU A 247 -8.27 23.88 -12.12
C GLU A 247 -8.78 23.34 -10.78
N THR A 248 -8.09 23.63 -9.68
CA THR A 248 -8.49 23.20 -8.33
C THR A 248 -9.61 24.07 -7.79
N LEU A 249 -10.73 23.46 -7.42
CA LEU A 249 -11.88 24.11 -6.82
C LEU A 249 -11.67 24.17 -5.31
N ALA A 250 -11.18 25.29 -4.82
CA ALA A 250 -10.93 25.48 -3.40
C ALA A 250 -11.28 26.91 -2.95
N TYR A 251 -11.83 27.03 -1.74
CA TYR A 251 -12.29 28.28 -1.16
C TYR A 251 -11.59 28.53 0.18
N ASP A 252 -11.04 29.74 0.33
CA ASP A 252 -10.38 30.26 1.52
C ASP A 252 -11.40 31.16 2.24
N ALA A 253 -12.02 30.62 3.28
CA ALA A 253 -13.18 31.23 3.92
C ALA A 253 -12.77 32.31 4.93
N ASP A 254 -11.58 32.20 5.52
CA ASP A 254 -11.07 33.15 6.52
C ASP A 254 -10.03 34.15 5.96
N GLY A 255 -9.56 33.94 4.73
CA GLY A 255 -8.68 34.84 4.00
C GLY A 255 -7.23 34.78 4.45
N ASP A 256 -6.80 33.66 5.06
CA ASP A 256 -5.44 33.47 5.56
C ASP A 256 -4.43 33.02 4.48
N GLY A 257 -4.91 32.70 3.27
CA GLY A 257 -4.12 32.23 2.13
C GLY A 257 -4.06 30.70 1.99
N MET A 258 -4.63 29.95 2.92
CA MET A 258 -4.80 28.49 2.86
C MET A 258 -6.28 28.17 2.63
N PRO A 259 -6.64 27.35 1.62
CA PRO A 259 -8.05 27.03 1.41
C PRO A 259 -8.62 26.17 2.54
N ASP A 260 -9.84 26.46 2.98
CA ASP A 260 -10.56 25.70 4.02
C ASP A 260 -11.50 24.66 3.45
N TYR A 261 -11.90 24.84 2.19
CA TYR A 261 -12.92 24.05 1.54
C TYR A 261 -12.43 23.61 0.17
N SER A 262 -12.11 22.31 0.03
CA SER A 262 -11.72 21.71 -1.25
C SER A 262 -12.86 20.88 -1.82
N VAL A 263 -13.14 21.04 -3.12
CA VAL A 263 -14.18 20.31 -3.86
C VAL A 263 -13.57 19.45 -4.97
N GLY A 264 -12.24 19.40 -5.07
CA GLY A 264 -11.51 18.61 -6.07
C GLY A 264 -10.96 19.44 -7.22
N THR A 265 -10.51 18.76 -8.27
CA THR A 265 -9.82 19.39 -9.42
C THR A 265 -10.51 19.05 -10.72
N VAL A 266 -10.86 20.06 -11.50
CA VAL A 266 -11.50 19.90 -12.81
C VAL A 266 -10.53 19.33 -13.83
N GLY A 267 -11.04 18.54 -14.76
CA GLY A 267 -10.32 18.08 -15.94
C GLY A 267 -9.98 16.59 -15.94
N ALA A 268 -10.70 15.79 -15.15
CA ALA A 268 -10.54 14.34 -15.14
C ALA A 268 -11.18 13.71 -16.38
N HIS A 269 -10.47 12.79 -17.05
CA HIS A 269 -11.18 11.81 -17.88
C HIS A 269 -11.95 10.87 -16.95
N VAL A 270 -13.11 10.40 -17.38
CA VAL A 270 -13.94 9.52 -16.54
C VAL A 270 -14.36 8.29 -17.34
N ILE A 271 -14.21 7.09 -16.79
CA ILE A 271 -14.79 5.89 -17.41
C ILE A 271 -16.30 5.88 -17.12
N ASP A 272 -17.13 5.93 -18.15
CA ASP A 272 -18.60 5.88 -18.01
C ASP A 272 -19.05 4.44 -17.75
N VAL A 273 -18.78 3.95 -16.54
CA VAL A 273 -19.06 2.56 -16.11
C VAL A 273 -20.54 2.24 -16.20
N TYR A 274 -21.43 3.20 -15.94
CA TYR A 274 -22.88 2.98 -15.90
C TYR A 274 -23.61 3.36 -17.19
N GLY A 275 -22.88 3.78 -18.24
CA GLY A 275 -23.46 4.16 -19.53
C GLY A 275 -24.38 5.37 -19.47
N VAL A 276 -24.14 6.28 -18.53
CA VAL A 276 -24.95 7.49 -18.30
C VAL A 276 -24.98 8.37 -19.55
N MET A 277 -23.85 8.55 -20.22
CA MET A 277 -23.75 9.40 -21.40
C MET A 277 -24.34 8.76 -22.67
N ARG A 278 -24.81 7.50 -22.60
CA ARG A 278 -25.51 6.83 -23.70
C ARG A 278 -27.04 6.93 -23.61
N GLY A 279 -27.59 7.49 -22.54
CA GLY A 279 -29.04 7.47 -22.28
C GLY A 279 -29.59 6.07 -21.96
N ASN A 280 -28.70 5.11 -21.67
CA ASN A 280 -29.01 3.72 -21.31
C ASN A 280 -28.50 3.41 -19.89
N ALA A 281 -28.60 4.37 -18.96
CA ALA A 281 -28.20 4.16 -17.58
C ALA A 281 -29.01 3.00 -16.98
N THR A 282 -28.38 1.86 -16.79
CA THR A 282 -29.05 0.61 -16.39
C THR A 282 -28.96 0.32 -14.89
N GLY A 283 -28.21 1.14 -14.13
CA GLY A 283 -27.86 0.88 -12.73
C GLY A 283 -26.82 -0.24 -12.55
N GLU A 284 -26.59 -1.04 -13.59
CA GLU A 284 -25.57 -2.08 -13.66
C GLU A 284 -24.34 -1.60 -14.46
N PRO A 285 -23.12 -2.06 -14.11
CA PRO A 285 -21.93 -1.77 -14.89
C PRO A 285 -22.02 -2.27 -16.33
N ALA A 286 -21.57 -1.45 -17.27
CA ALA A 286 -21.47 -1.79 -18.67
C ALA A 286 -20.42 -2.89 -18.91
N ALA A 287 -20.64 -3.72 -19.92
CA ALA A 287 -19.62 -4.66 -20.36
C ALA A 287 -18.38 -3.91 -20.87
N ALA A 288 -17.19 -4.52 -20.77
CA ALA A 288 -15.93 -3.91 -21.23
C ALA A 288 -16.00 -3.41 -22.68
N ALA A 289 -16.75 -4.11 -23.54
CA ALA A 289 -16.99 -3.73 -24.94
C ALA A 289 -17.68 -2.36 -25.11
N ASP A 290 -18.41 -1.92 -24.09
CA ASP A 290 -19.25 -0.73 -24.08
C ASP A 290 -18.68 0.43 -23.24
N LEU A 291 -17.62 0.19 -22.47
CA LEU A 291 -16.97 1.24 -21.68
C LEU A 291 -16.44 2.35 -22.58
N ARG A 292 -16.63 3.60 -22.14
CA ARG A 292 -16.10 4.80 -22.79
C ARG A 292 -15.31 5.61 -21.80
N VAL A 293 -14.16 6.10 -22.24
CA VAL A 293 -13.40 7.11 -21.50
C VAL A 293 -13.90 8.48 -21.97
N LEU A 294 -14.64 9.16 -21.11
CA LEU A 294 -15.13 10.52 -21.33
C LEU A 294 -13.96 11.51 -21.33
N PRO A 295 -14.00 12.56 -22.16
CA PRO A 295 -13.02 13.64 -22.11
C PRO A 295 -13.14 14.44 -20.80
N PRO A 296 -12.14 15.28 -20.48
CA PRO A 296 -12.17 16.18 -19.31
C PRO A 296 -13.42 17.05 -19.24
N MET A 297 -13.93 17.44 -20.41
CA MET A 297 -15.10 18.27 -20.58
C MET A 297 -15.72 17.99 -21.93
N ASP A 298 -17.05 17.91 -22.00
CA ASP A 298 -17.76 17.88 -23.27
C ASP A 298 -17.67 19.25 -23.96
N PRO A 299 -17.24 19.35 -25.23
CA PRO A 299 -17.20 20.62 -25.94
C PRO A 299 -18.57 21.32 -26.01
N GLY A 300 -19.65 20.55 -26.06
CA GLY A 300 -21.02 21.07 -26.00
C GLY A 300 -21.44 21.57 -24.62
N GLY A 301 -20.66 21.29 -23.58
CA GLY A 301 -20.88 21.68 -22.19
C GLY A 301 -21.88 20.78 -21.45
N GLU A 302 -22.23 19.60 -21.95
CA GLU A 302 -23.22 18.71 -21.30
C GLU A 302 -22.74 18.10 -19.99
N PHE A 303 -21.43 17.91 -19.85
CA PHE A 303 -20.79 17.43 -18.63
C PHE A 303 -19.33 17.87 -18.55
N PHE A 304 -18.74 17.72 -17.37
CA PHE A 304 -17.30 17.73 -17.16
C PHE A 304 -16.88 16.72 -16.09
N GLY A 305 -15.59 16.37 -16.08
CA GLY A 305 -15.00 15.44 -15.12
C GLY A 305 -14.23 16.16 -14.01
N ILE A 306 -14.38 15.68 -12.77
CA ILE A 306 -13.66 16.17 -11.59
C ILE A 306 -12.90 15.04 -10.88
N MET A 307 -11.70 15.32 -10.40
CA MET A 307 -10.89 14.43 -9.56
C MET A 307 -11.06 14.80 -8.09
N VAL A 308 -11.41 13.83 -7.25
CA VAL A 308 -11.72 14.03 -5.83
C VAL A 308 -11.16 12.89 -5.00
N ASP A 309 -10.58 13.22 -3.86
CA ASP A 309 -10.14 12.26 -2.84
C ASP A 309 -10.85 12.51 -1.51
N SER A 310 -12.02 11.91 -1.32
CA SER A 310 -12.78 12.01 -0.08
C SER A 310 -12.20 11.19 1.07
N VAL A 311 -11.25 10.29 0.79
CA VAL A 311 -10.64 9.38 1.78
C VAL A 311 -9.29 9.91 2.26
N GLY A 312 -8.53 10.61 1.40
CA GLY A 312 -7.22 11.20 1.72
C GLY A 312 -6.03 10.24 1.58
N HIS A 313 -6.27 8.96 1.32
CA HIS A 313 -5.21 7.94 1.20
C HIS A 313 -4.35 8.15 -0.06
N GLY A 314 -4.97 8.43 -1.20
CA GLY A 314 -4.27 8.77 -2.43
C GLY A 314 -3.55 10.11 -2.38
N THR A 315 -4.13 11.12 -1.70
CA THR A 315 -3.47 12.41 -1.44
C THR A 315 -2.20 12.23 -0.61
N SER A 316 -2.26 11.43 0.45
CA SER A 316 -1.10 11.10 1.29
C SER A 316 0.00 10.34 0.52
N SER A 317 -0.42 9.44 -0.38
CA SER A 317 0.48 8.72 -1.29
C SER A 317 1.15 9.67 -2.29
N ALA A 318 0.40 10.61 -2.88
CA ALA A 318 0.95 11.64 -3.77
C ALA A 318 1.93 12.56 -3.05
N ALA A 319 1.60 12.99 -1.82
CA ALA A 319 2.45 13.83 -0.98
C ALA A 319 3.78 13.16 -0.61
N THR A 320 3.75 11.85 -0.34
CA THR A 320 4.96 11.05 -0.11
C THR A 320 5.92 11.11 -1.30
N VAL A 321 5.38 11.19 -2.53
CA VAL A 321 6.18 11.34 -3.76
C VAL A 321 6.60 12.79 -3.96
N ALA A 322 5.65 13.72 -4.14
CA ALA A 322 5.91 14.97 -4.84
C ALA A 322 5.70 16.24 -4.01
N SER A 323 5.45 16.15 -2.69
CA SER A 323 5.31 17.35 -1.87
C SER A 323 6.50 18.30 -2.05
N ALA A 324 6.22 19.57 -2.37
CA ALA A 324 7.24 20.60 -2.58
C ALA A 324 8.02 20.94 -1.31
N GLY A 325 7.39 20.80 -0.12
CA GLY A 325 7.96 21.18 1.16
C GLY A 325 8.16 22.69 1.32
N GLY A 326 7.25 23.49 0.76
CA GLY A 326 7.23 24.94 0.87
C GLY A 326 6.31 25.46 1.98
N VAL A 327 5.39 24.64 2.48
CA VAL A 327 4.49 24.99 3.60
C VAL A 327 5.13 24.62 4.94
N GLU A 328 4.98 25.51 5.92
CA GLU A 328 5.42 25.32 7.29
C GLU A 328 4.25 24.89 8.18
N TYR A 329 4.39 23.75 8.86
CA TYR A 329 3.39 23.17 9.75
C TYR A 329 3.81 23.21 11.22
N ASP A 330 2.87 23.42 12.13
CA ASP A 330 3.05 23.17 13.56
C ASP A 330 2.61 21.75 13.94
N ILE A 331 3.55 20.80 13.93
CA ILE A 331 3.25 19.37 14.15
C ILE A 331 3.18 18.99 15.64
N TYR A 332 4.03 19.60 16.46
CA TYR A 332 4.18 19.24 17.88
C TYR A 332 3.59 20.29 18.83
N ASN A 333 2.80 21.24 18.31
CA ASN A 333 2.26 22.37 19.06
C ASN A 333 3.39 23.11 19.81
N SER A 334 4.47 23.36 19.07
CA SER A 334 5.73 23.88 19.59
C SER A 334 6.05 25.24 18.96
N THR A 335 7.05 25.95 19.47
CA THR A 335 7.51 27.19 18.81
C THR A 335 8.20 26.96 17.48
N SER A 336 8.53 25.70 17.13
CA SER A 336 9.22 25.33 15.90
C SER A 336 8.23 24.89 14.84
N ARG A 337 8.38 25.42 13.62
CA ARG A 337 7.62 25.00 12.44
C ARG A 337 8.48 24.13 11.53
N HIS A 338 7.82 23.27 10.77
CA HIS A 338 8.50 22.28 9.95
C HIS A 338 7.92 22.15 8.53
N THR A 339 8.78 21.87 7.56
CA THR A 339 8.41 21.60 6.17
C THR A 339 8.44 20.10 5.89
N ILE A 340 7.55 19.61 5.03
CA ILE A 340 7.47 18.19 4.69
C ILE A 340 7.64 18.00 3.18
N ALA A 341 8.87 17.77 2.72
CA ALA A 341 9.13 17.47 1.31
C ALA A 341 8.90 15.98 0.98
N GLY A 342 8.39 15.71 -0.22
CA GLY A 342 8.26 14.36 -0.77
C GLY A 342 9.62 13.77 -1.20
N ALA A 343 9.61 12.49 -1.55
CA ALA A 343 10.82 11.79 -2.02
C ALA A 343 11.35 12.33 -3.37
N ALA A 344 10.49 12.87 -4.23
CA ALA A 344 10.78 13.44 -5.53
C ALA A 344 9.93 14.71 -5.79
N PRO A 345 10.23 15.85 -5.14
CA PRO A 345 9.43 17.07 -5.21
C PRO A 345 9.23 17.68 -6.61
N GLY A 346 10.11 17.36 -7.57
CA GLY A 346 9.99 17.80 -8.97
C GLY A 346 9.16 16.88 -9.86
N ALA A 347 8.73 15.72 -9.35
CA ALA A 347 7.93 14.77 -10.12
C ALA A 347 6.49 15.27 -10.33
N ALA A 348 5.93 14.97 -11.49
CA ALA A 348 4.54 15.30 -11.80
C ALA A 348 3.60 14.13 -11.48
N ILE A 349 2.50 14.39 -10.76
CA ILE A 349 1.51 13.41 -10.33
C ILE A 349 0.42 13.22 -11.39
N VAL A 350 0.20 11.97 -11.80
CA VAL A 350 -0.95 11.56 -12.61
C VAL A 350 -1.95 10.86 -11.67
N PRO A 351 -2.97 11.56 -11.15
CA PRO A 351 -3.94 10.95 -10.24
C PRO A 351 -4.88 10.02 -11.00
N ILE A 352 -5.03 8.80 -10.50
CA ILE A 352 -5.91 7.78 -11.06
C ILE A 352 -6.77 7.20 -9.93
N LYS A 353 -8.07 7.50 -9.95
CA LYS A 353 -9.04 7.00 -8.98
C LYS A 353 -9.61 5.67 -9.47
N ALA A 354 -9.45 4.59 -8.70
CA ALA A 354 -9.81 3.24 -9.16
C ALA A 354 -10.14 2.21 -8.06
N LEU A 355 -10.45 2.66 -6.84
CA LEU A 355 -10.63 1.80 -5.66
C LEU A 355 -12.06 1.75 -5.11
N TRP A 356 -12.97 2.55 -5.65
CA TRP A 356 -14.37 2.56 -5.24
C TRP A 356 -15.18 1.50 -5.98
N TYR A 357 -15.43 1.69 -7.29
CA TYR A 357 -15.96 0.63 -8.16
C TYR A 357 -14.89 -0.45 -8.41
N GLY A 358 -13.62 -0.05 -8.39
CA GLY A 358 -12.51 -0.99 -8.43
C GLY A 358 -12.04 -1.32 -9.85
N ASP A 359 -12.26 -0.45 -10.84
CA ASP A 359 -11.86 -0.70 -12.25
C ASP A 359 -10.36 -0.47 -12.51
N THR A 360 -9.57 -1.07 -11.64
CA THR A 360 -8.11 -1.09 -11.67
C THR A 360 -7.54 -1.60 -13.01
N PRO A 361 -8.06 -2.67 -13.64
CA PRO A 361 -7.52 -3.15 -14.92
C PRO A 361 -7.49 -2.06 -16.00
N HIS A 362 -8.60 -1.34 -16.19
CA HIS A 362 -8.68 -0.27 -17.18
C HIS A 362 -7.87 0.96 -16.76
N ALA A 363 -7.84 1.30 -15.46
CA ALA A 363 -6.95 2.33 -14.92
C ALA A 363 -5.48 2.09 -15.27
N TRP A 364 -4.98 0.86 -15.05
CA TRP A 364 -3.60 0.49 -15.37
C TRP A 364 -3.33 0.48 -16.87
N MET A 365 -4.26 -0.02 -17.68
CA MET A 365 -4.13 0.02 -19.14
C MET A 365 -4.05 1.47 -19.64
N TRP A 366 -4.90 2.37 -19.14
CA TRP A 366 -4.85 3.78 -19.49
C TRP A 366 -3.51 4.43 -19.10
N ALA A 367 -3.01 4.16 -17.88
CA ALA A 367 -1.70 4.62 -17.41
C ALA A 367 -0.56 4.11 -18.30
N ALA A 368 -0.64 2.85 -18.72
CA ALA A 368 0.25 2.20 -19.67
C ALA A 368 0.14 2.76 -21.10
N GLY A 369 -0.75 3.72 -21.35
CA GLY A 369 -0.91 4.36 -22.65
C GLY A 369 -1.82 3.60 -23.61
N MET A 370 -2.70 2.74 -23.10
CA MET A 370 -3.74 2.11 -23.91
C MET A 370 -4.92 3.08 -24.10
N ASP A 371 -5.52 3.03 -25.28
CA ASP A 371 -6.73 3.76 -25.63
C ASP A 371 -7.83 2.78 -26.05
N PRO A 372 -9.09 2.99 -25.62
CA PRO A 372 -10.20 2.22 -26.15
C PRO A 372 -10.43 2.53 -27.64
N ARG A 373 -10.73 1.50 -28.42
CA ARG A 373 -11.15 1.58 -29.82
C ARG A 373 -12.64 1.23 -29.96
N ASP A 374 -13.22 1.59 -31.11
CA ASP A 374 -14.57 1.14 -31.48
C ASP A 374 -14.68 -0.39 -31.37
N GLY A 375 -15.67 -0.87 -30.61
CA GLY A 375 -15.83 -2.29 -30.26
C GLY A 375 -15.19 -2.69 -28.92
N GLY A 376 -14.66 -1.74 -28.16
CA GLY A 376 -14.19 -1.88 -26.77
C GLY A 376 -12.90 -2.67 -26.61
N THR A 377 -12.07 -2.72 -27.66
CA THR A 377 -10.71 -3.22 -27.54
C THR A 377 -9.74 -2.11 -27.16
N TRP A 378 -8.85 -2.35 -26.21
CA TRP A 378 -7.80 -1.43 -25.82
C TRP A 378 -6.54 -1.66 -26.65
N GLU A 379 -6.00 -0.58 -27.23
CA GLU A 379 -4.79 -0.63 -28.06
C GLU A 379 -3.76 0.40 -27.61
N TYR A 380 -2.49 0.06 -27.73
CA TYR A 380 -1.41 0.94 -27.31
C TYR A 380 -1.31 2.18 -28.20
N SER A 381 -1.38 3.36 -27.58
CA SER A 381 -1.36 4.67 -28.23
C SER A 381 0.02 5.12 -28.73
N GLY A 382 1.07 4.37 -28.38
CA GLY A 382 2.46 4.63 -28.78
C GLY A 382 3.34 5.26 -27.69
N ARG A 383 2.75 5.70 -26.57
CA ARG A 383 3.51 6.16 -25.38
C ARG A 383 2.71 5.92 -24.09
N PRO A 384 3.35 5.53 -22.96
CA PRO A 384 2.67 5.51 -21.68
C PRO A 384 2.28 6.92 -21.22
N ARG A 385 1.28 7.03 -20.35
CA ARG A 385 0.85 8.31 -19.75
C ARG A 385 1.65 8.68 -18.50
N ALA A 386 2.17 7.67 -17.81
CA ALA A 386 3.10 7.79 -16.69
C ALA A 386 4.38 7.01 -16.97
N ASP A 387 5.45 7.33 -16.23
CA ASP A 387 6.71 6.60 -16.27
C ASP A 387 6.77 5.52 -15.18
N ILE A 388 6.09 5.79 -14.06
CA ILE A 388 6.05 4.97 -12.85
C ILE A 388 4.61 4.96 -12.36
N VAL A 389 4.13 3.83 -11.84
CA VAL A 389 2.81 3.70 -11.21
C VAL A 389 2.97 3.19 -9.79
N SER A 390 2.45 3.93 -8.82
CA SER A 390 2.35 3.49 -7.42
C SER A 390 0.98 2.88 -7.16
N ASN A 391 0.95 1.67 -6.62
CA ASN A 391 -0.25 0.96 -6.15
C ASN A 391 -0.13 0.72 -4.65
N SER A 392 -0.80 1.55 -3.86
CA SER A 392 -0.78 1.51 -2.40
C SER A 392 -1.98 0.78 -1.80
N TRP A 393 -2.44 -0.29 -2.46
CA TRP A 393 -3.63 -1.04 -2.08
C TRP A 393 -3.44 -2.54 -2.41
N GLY A 394 -4.34 -3.40 -1.91
CA GLY A 394 -4.34 -4.81 -2.25
C GLY A 394 -5.68 -5.49 -1.96
N ALA A 395 -5.85 -6.69 -2.51
CA ALA A 395 -7.03 -7.54 -2.35
C ALA A 395 -6.68 -8.77 -1.49
N PRO A 396 -6.68 -8.66 -0.14
CA PRO A 396 -6.24 -9.73 0.74
C PRO A 396 -7.28 -10.86 0.90
N GLN A 397 -8.50 -10.69 0.36
CA GLN A 397 -9.61 -11.64 0.43
C GLN A 397 -9.56 -12.68 -0.73
N PHE A 398 -8.36 -13.16 -1.09
CA PHE A 398 -8.17 -14.04 -2.24
C PHE A 398 -9.01 -15.34 -2.23
N PRO A 399 -9.42 -15.95 -1.09
CA PRO A 399 -10.27 -17.14 -1.17
C PRO A 399 -11.59 -16.84 -1.89
N ALA A 400 -12.11 -15.61 -1.78
CA ALA A 400 -13.31 -15.18 -2.49
C ALA A 400 -13.10 -15.12 -4.02
N THR A 401 -11.89 -14.80 -4.49
CA THR A 401 -11.56 -14.79 -5.93
C THR A 401 -11.36 -16.21 -6.48
N ARG A 402 -11.15 -17.20 -5.60
CA ARG A 402 -10.86 -18.60 -5.94
C ARG A 402 -9.57 -18.79 -6.76
N GLU A 403 -8.71 -17.79 -6.76
CA GLU A 403 -7.41 -17.79 -7.43
C GLU A 403 -6.33 -17.51 -6.39
N ALA A 404 -5.19 -18.19 -6.49
CA ALA A 404 -4.09 -17.97 -5.55
C ALA A 404 -3.35 -16.66 -5.85
N PRO A 405 -2.94 -15.86 -4.83
CA PRO A 405 -2.23 -14.61 -5.04
C PRO A 405 -0.97 -14.79 -5.90
N GLY A 406 -0.79 -13.89 -6.87
CA GLY A 406 0.31 -13.93 -7.84
C GLY A 406 -0.01 -14.77 -9.09
N LEU A 407 -1.02 -15.64 -9.03
CA LEU A 407 -1.56 -16.41 -10.16
C LEU A 407 -2.96 -15.92 -10.57
N ASP A 408 -3.52 -14.98 -9.82
CA ASP A 408 -4.80 -14.35 -10.07
C ASP A 408 -4.77 -13.37 -11.26
N THR A 409 -5.94 -13.07 -11.79
CA THR A 409 -6.14 -12.22 -12.97
C THR A 409 -5.44 -10.86 -12.86
N ILE A 410 -5.53 -10.16 -11.72
CA ILE A 410 -4.93 -8.82 -11.56
C ILE A 410 -3.40 -8.90 -11.44
N SER A 411 -2.85 -9.91 -10.76
CA SER A 411 -1.41 -10.13 -10.66
C SER A 411 -0.79 -10.51 -12.02
N LEU A 412 -1.48 -11.32 -12.82
CA LEU A 412 -1.06 -11.68 -14.17
C LEU A 412 -1.13 -10.48 -15.12
N LEU A 413 -2.19 -9.68 -15.07
CA LEU A 413 -2.30 -8.44 -15.85
C LEU A 413 -1.19 -7.45 -15.49
N LEU A 414 -0.96 -7.20 -14.19
CA LEU A 414 0.11 -6.32 -13.73
C LEU A 414 1.48 -6.80 -14.21
N SER A 415 1.68 -8.12 -14.21
CA SER A 415 2.91 -8.72 -14.72
C SER A 415 3.09 -8.48 -16.22
N HIS A 416 2.01 -8.57 -16.98
CA HIS A 416 2.00 -8.31 -18.41
C HIS A 416 2.25 -6.83 -18.71
N LEU A 417 1.55 -5.91 -18.05
CA LEU A 417 1.77 -4.46 -18.19
C LEU A 417 3.17 -4.02 -17.74
N SER A 418 3.77 -4.71 -16.77
CA SER A 418 5.16 -4.43 -16.42
C SER A 418 6.10 -4.79 -17.57
N THR A 419 5.88 -5.92 -18.24
CA THR A 419 6.85 -6.56 -19.15
C THR A 419 6.94 -5.88 -20.53
N PRO A 420 8.13 -5.49 -21.02
CA PRO A 420 8.29 -4.97 -22.37
C PRO A 420 7.88 -5.97 -23.46
N ARG A 421 7.28 -5.46 -24.54
CA ARG A 421 6.78 -6.20 -25.72
C ARG A 421 5.65 -7.20 -25.44
N SER A 422 5.10 -7.20 -24.24
CA SER A 422 4.01 -8.09 -23.84
C SER A 422 2.72 -7.77 -24.60
N LEU A 423 2.37 -6.48 -24.72
CA LEU A 423 1.17 -5.96 -25.39
C LEU A 423 1.44 -5.52 -26.84
N GLY A 424 2.42 -6.16 -27.48
CA GLY A 424 2.82 -5.90 -28.86
C GLY A 424 4.22 -5.28 -28.99
N PRO A 425 4.81 -5.29 -30.21
CA PRO A 425 6.24 -5.00 -30.41
C PRO A 425 6.70 -3.61 -29.96
N GLY A 426 5.81 -2.63 -29.93
CA GLY A 426 6.10 -1.24 -29.55
C GLY A 426 5.89 -0.92 -28.07
N TYR A 427 5.35 -1.86 -27.27
CA TYR A 427 5.06 -1.60 -25.86
C TYR A 427 6.34 -1.66 -25.01
N PRO A 428 6.74 -0.58 -24.30
CA PRO A 428 7.99 -0.53 -23.55
C PRO A 428 7.93 -1.21 -22.18
N GLY A 429 6.74 -1.62 -21.72
CA GLY A 429 6.50 -1.92 -20.30
C GLY A 429 6.28 -0.65 -19.48
N LEU A 430 5.91 -0.81 -18.21
CA LEU A 430 5.80 0.30 -17.26
C LEU A 430 6.29 -0.14 -15.87
N LEU A 431 6.94 0.75 -15.11
CA LEU A 431 7.38 0.39 -13.77
C LEU A 431 6.19 0.50 -12.80
N PHE A 432 5.62 -0.64 -12.43
CA PHE A 432 4.64 -0.71 -11.35
C PHE A 432 5.35 -0.99 -10.02
N VAL A 433 5.04 -0.17 -9.03
CA VAL A 433 5.44 -0.33 -7.63
C VAL A 433 4.20 -0.68 -6.82
N ALA A 434 4.09 -1.92 -6.36
CA ALA A 434 2.99 -2.41 -5.53
C ALA A 434 3.41 -2.47 -4.06
N SER A 435 2.51 -2.14 -3.15
CA SER A 435 2.71 -2.39 -1.72
C SER A 435 2.72 -3.89 -1.43
N ALA A 436 3.52 -4.32 -0.45
CA ALA A 436 3.60 -5.74 -0.09
C ALA A 436 2.35 -6.24 0.64
N GLY A 437 1.68 -5.37 1.40
CA GLY A 437 0.59 -5.69 2.30
C GLY A 437 0.95 -5.49 3.78
N ASN A 438 -0.08 -5.38 4.63
CA ASN A 438 0.04 -5.15 6.07
C ASN A 438 -0.45 -6.36 6.89
N ALA A 439 -0.19 -7.58 6.42
CA ALA A 439 -0.74 -8.81 6.98
C ALA A 439 0.12 -9.46 8.08
N GLY A 440 1.00 -8.68 8.73
CA GLY A 440 1.75 -9.16 9.89
C GLY A 440 3.05 -9.89 9.55
N HIS A 441 3.73 -10.34 10.60
CA HIS A 441 5.09 -10.90 10.54
C HIS A 441 5.16 -12.35 10.05
N GLY A 442 4.03 -12.94 9.65
CA GLY A 442 3.99 -14.25 9.00
C GLY A 442 4.69 -14.21 7.64
N TYR A 443 5.23 -15.35 7.21
CA TYR A 443 5.74 -15.58 5.86
C TYR A 443 4.62 -16.06 4.94
N GLY A 444 4.77 -15.77 3.65
CA GLY A 444 3.79 -16.08 2.61
C GLY A 444 2.50 -15.24 2.70
N THR A 445 2.58 -14.09 3.37
CA THR A 445 1.48 -13.15 3.61
C THR A 445 1.29 -12.13 2.48
N MET A 446 1.90 -12.39 1.32
CA MET A 446 1.82 -11.58 0.11
C MET A 446 0.44 -11.71 -0.55
N GLY A 447 -0.31 -10.61 -0.66
CA GLY A 447 -1.59 -10.56 -1.36
C GLY A 447 -1.47 -10.05 -2.80
N ALA A 448 -2.58 -10.05 -3.54
CA ALA A 448 -2.64 -9.40 -4.86
C ALA A 448 -2.81 -7.86 -4.69
N PRO A 449 -2.24 -7.03 -5.58
CA PRO A 449 -1.34 -7.40 -6.67
C PRO A 449 0.14 -7.44 -6.24
N GLY A 450 0.47 -7.22 -4.97
CA GLY A 450 1.85 -7.24 -4.46
C GLY A 450 2.61 -8.56 -4.68
N ALA A 451 1.88 -9.66 -4.86
CA ALA A 451 2.40 -10.99 -5.23
C ALA A 451 2.70 -11.15 -6.74
N ALA A 452 2.44 -10.13 -7.58
CA ALA A 452 2.74 -10.17 -9.02
C ALA A 452 4.25 -10.42 -9.24
N PRO A 453 4.64 -11.51 -9.92
CA PRO A 453 6.05 -11.89 -10.04
C PRO A 453 6.92 -10.85 -10.76
N MET A 454 6.33 -10.13 -11.72
CA MET A 454 7.09 -9.26 -12.61
C MET A 454 7.16 -7.79 -12.15
N ALA A 455 6.17 -7.32 -11.38
CA ALA A 455 6.13 -5.95 -10.82
C ALA A 455 7.17 -5.75 -9.70
N LEU A 456 7.49 -4.51 -9.34
CA LEU A 456 8.31 -4.19 -8.16
C LEU A 456 7.41 -4.11 -6.93
N THR A 457 7.75 -4.83 -5.86
CA THR A 457 6.98 -4.85 -4.62
C THR A 457 7.77 -4.20 -3.48
N ALA A 458 7.15 -3.28 -2.75
CA ALA A 458 7.74 -2.54 -1.64
C ALA A 458 7.21 -3.03 -0.28
N GLY A 459 8.10 -3.53 0.58
CA GLY A 459 7.85 -3.77 2.01
C GLY A 459 8.19 -2.53 2.86
N ALA A 460 7.80 -2.53 4.14
CA ALA A 460 7.88 -1.34 4.99
C ALA A 460 8.95 -1.44 6.10
N THR A 461 9.59 -0.29 6.39
CA THR A 461 10.48 -0.09 7.55
C THR A 461 10.03 1.06 8.45
N THR A 462 10.60 1.13 9.65
CA THR A 462 10.31 2.16 10.66
C THR A 462 10.91 3.53 10.32
N ASN A 463 10.21 4.59 10.72
CA ASN A 463 10.71 5.98 10.86
C ASN A 463 10.43 6.52 12.27
N SER A 464 9.31 6.09 12.88
CA SER A 464 8.96 6.40 14.28
C SER A 464 8.68 7.88 14.60
N ALA A 465 8.64 8.78 13.61
CA ALA A 465 8.38 10.22 13.79
C ALA A 465 7.05 10.56 14.52
N TYR A 466 6.13 9.59 14.64
CA TYR A 466 4.87 9.74 15.38
C TYR A 466 5.04 9.82 16.91
N VAL A 467 6.19 9.42 17.46
CA VAL A 467 6.44 9.50 18.91
C VAL A 467 6.32 10.95 19.36
N GLY A 468 5.56 11.20 20.42
CA GLY A 468 5.33 12.57 20.93
C GLY A 468 4.20 13.34 20.24
N HIS A 469 3.49 12.76 19.26
CA HIS A 469 2.36 13.42 18.57
C HIS A 469 1.01 12.72 18.84
N GLY A 470 -0.07 13.52 18.87
CA GLY A 470 -1.45 13.03 18.91
C GLY A 470 -1.70 11.97 19.99
N PRO A 471 -2.33 10.82 19.67
CA PRO A 471 -2.64 9.77 20.64
C PRO A 471 -1.38 9.02 21.17
N PHE A 472 -0.21 9.30 20.62
CA PHE A 472 1.07 8.73 21.06
C PHE A 472 1.80 9.63 22.07
N ALA A 473 1.42 10.91 22.14
CA ALA A 473 2.02 11.88 23.04
C ALA A 473 1.73 11.54 24.51
N GLY A 474 2.76 11.57 25.36
CA GLY A 474 2.63 11.33 26.80
C GLY A 474 2.17 9.91 27.17
N GLN A 475 2.22 8.95 26.26
CA GLN A 475 1.89 7.56 26.55
C GLN A 475 3.16 6.80 26.94
N PRO A 476 3.27 6.27 28.18
CA PRO A 476 4.52 5.67 28.67
C PRO A 476 5.12 4.59 27.77
N ARG A 477 4.27 3.79 27.13
CA ARG A 477 4.68 2.71 26.21
C ARG A 477 5.44 3.17 24.96
N PHE A 478 5.37 4.45 24.57
CA PHE A 478 6.16 4.96 23.45
C PHE A 478 7.43 5.69 23.90
N GLY A 479 7.66 5.80 25.22
CA GLY A 479 8.74 6.61 25.77
C GLY A 479 8.55 8.10 25.46
N ASN A 480 9.65 8.85 25.54
CA ASN A 480 9.65 10.30 25.35
C ASN A 480 10.26 10.73 24.02
N THR A 481 11.22 9.96 23.50
CA THR A 481 11.94 10.31 22.26
C THR A 481 12.11 9.09 21.36
N THR A 482 12.61 9.30 20.15
CA THR A 482 13.12 8.23 19.29
C THR A 482 14.15 8.79 18.32
N SER A 483 15.25 8.05 18.14
CA SER A 483 16.21 8.29 17.06
C SER A 483 16.31 7.09 16.12
N SER A 484 15.68 5.96 16.45
CA SER A 484 15.83 4.72 15.70
C SER A 484 14.84 4.60 14.53
N HIS A 485 15.34 4.09 13.41
CA HIS A 485 14.61 3.96 12.15
C HIS A 485 15.23 2.84 11.29
N GLY A 486 14.56 2.52 10.17
CA GLY A 486 15.07 1.58 9.17
C GLY A 486 14.98 0.11 9.57
N HIS A 487 14.22 -0.22 10.61
CA HIS A 487 13.94 -1.61 10.99
C HIS A 487 12.74 -2.16 10.22
N LEU A 488 12.74 -3.45 9.88
CA LEU A 488 11.56 -4.08 9.31
C LEU A 488 10.39 -3.98 10.29
N VAL A 489 9.27 -3.41 9.85
CA VAL A 489 8.09 -3.25 10.71
C VAL A 489 7.28 -4.54 10.77
N ASP A 490 6.66 -4.80 11.92
CA ASP A 490 5.94 -6.03 12.26
C ASP A 490 4.77 -6.32 11.31
N PHE A 491 4.04 -5.30 10.87
CA PHE A 491 2.91 -5.49 9.96
C PHE A 491 3.30 -5.81 8.51
N SER A 492 4.54 -5.57 8.08
CA SER A 492 4.93 -5.68 6.67
C SER A 492 4.85 -7.13 6.19
N SER A 493 4.02 -7.38 5.18
CA SER A 493 3.90 -8.71 4.55
C SER A 493 5.24 -9.22 4.02
N ARG A 494 5.43 -10.54 4.07
CA ARG A 494 6.66 -11.24 3.73
C ARG A 494 6.39 -12.36 2.74
N GLY A 495 7.35 -12.62 1.87
CA GLY A 495 7.33 -13.74 0.94
C GLY A 495 7.44 -15.10 1.64
N PRO A 496 7.51 -16.18 0.87
CA PRO A 496 7.54 -16.20 -0.59
C PRO A 496 6.14 -15.99 -1.19
N THR A 497 6.03 -15.78 -2.51
CA THR A 497 4.70 -15.87 -3.14
C THR A 497 4.26 -17.35 -3.29
N THR A 498 3.04 -17.57 -3.78
CA THR A 498 2.50 -18.89 -4.15
C THR A 498 3.45 -19.72 -5.03
N ILE A 499 4.22 -19.08 -5.93
CA ILE A 499 5.14 -19.82 -6.81
C ILE A 499 6.49 -20.13 -6.15
N GLY A 500 6.83 -19.43 -5.07
CA GLY A 500 8.07 -19.61 -4.31
C GLY A 500 9.18 -18.60 -4.62
N ASP A 501 8.93 -17.59 -5.46
CA ASP A 501 9.87 -16.50 -5.72
C ASP A 501 9.95 -15.54 -4.52
N PRO A 502 11.08 -14.82 -4.36
CA PRO A 502 11.28 -13.95 -3.21
C PRO A 502 10.56 -12.61 -3.42
N LYS A 503 9.74 -12.24 -2.43
CA LYS A 503 9.09 -10.93 -2.29
C LYS A 503 9.15 -10.50 -0.82
N PRO A 504 9.07 -9.21 -0.48
CA PRO A 504 9.07 -8.04 -1.38
C PRO A 504 10.38 -7.94 -2.20
N ASP A 505 10.44 -7.07 -3.21
CA ASP A 505 11.68 -6.86 -3.97
C ASP A 505 12.65 -5.92 -3.23
N VAL A 506 12.10 -4.89 -2.58
CA VAL A 506 12.82 -3.86 -1.81
C VAL A 506 11.98 -3.42 -0.60
N LEU A 507 12.62 -2.71 0.33
CA LEU A 507 11.98 -2.04 1.46
C LEU A 507 12.04 -0.51 1.29
N ALA A 508 11.10 0.19 1.93
CA ALA A 508 11.16 1.63 2.16
C ALA A 508 10.40 2.00 3.43
N THR A 509 10.52 3.25 3.87
CA THR A 509 9.83 3.74 5.06
C THR A 509 8.31 3.62 4.91
N GLY A 510 7.67 3.04 5.92
CA GLY A 510 6.22 2.94 5.99
C GLY A 510 5.64 3.02 7.40
N ALA A 511 6.42 3.20 8.46
CA ALA A 511 5.90 3.19 9.83
C ALA A 511 6.59 4.21 10.75
N TYR A 512 6.13 5.44 10.87
CA TYR A 512 5.15 6.20 10.10
C TYR A 512 5.78 7.58 9.86
N SER A 513 5.22 8.42 8.99
CA SER A 513 5.71 9.79 8.80
C SER A 513 4.55 10.76 8.61
N PHE A 514 4.82 12.05 8.87
CA PHE A 514 3.89 13.10 8.48
C PHE A 514 3.97 13.37 6.98
N VAL A 515 2.82 13.68 6.38
CA VAL A 515 2.68 14.09 4.97
C VAL A 515 1.61 15.19 4.86
N PRO A 516 1.75 16.14 3.92
CA PRO A 516 0.66 17.05 3.58
C PRO A 516 -0.63 16.29 3.22
N ALA A 517 -1.76 16.82 3.66
CA ALA A 517 -3.09 16.24 3.48
C ALA A 517 -4.04 17.24 2.78
N SER A 518 -5.27 16.83 2.49
CA SER A 518 -6.31 17.74 2.00
C SER A 518 -6.50 18.90 2.98
N THR A 519 -6.81 20.08 2.44
CA THR A 519 -7.12 21.26 3.25
C THR A 519 -8.60 21.36 3.61
N LEU A 520 -9.42 20.38 3.21
CA LEU A 520 -10.83 20.33 3.56
C LEU A 520 -11.00 20.23 5.08
N ARG A 521 -11.55 21.28 5.68
CA ARG A 521 -11.97 21.29 7.08
C ARG A 521 -13.26 20.51 7.27
N GLY A 522 -13.42 19.91 8.45
CA GLY A 522 -14.70 19.30 8.83
C GLY A 522 -15.80 20.35 9.04
N PRO A 523 -17.08 20.01 8.85
CA PRO A 523 -18.19 20.98 8.88
C PRO A 523 -18.49 21.55 10.29
N ARG A 524 -17.76 21.09 11.30
CA ARG A 524 -17.84 21.53 12.70
C ARG A 524 -16.48 21.94 13.27
N ASP A 525 -15.46 22.04 12.44
CA ASP A 525 -14.11 22.41 12.85
C ASP A 525 -14.00 23.94 12.89
N ASP A 526 -13.91 24.51 14.10
CA ASP A 526 -13.80 25.96 14.36
C ASP A 526 -12.41 26.39 14.87
N GLY A 527 -11.45 25.45 14.93
CA GLY A 527 -10.10 25.67 15.43
C GLY A 527 -9.08 26.00 14.31
N PRO A 528 -7.83 26.35 14.69
CA PRO A 528 -6.72 26.41 13.74
C PRO A 528 -6.50 25.03 13.09
N HIS A 529 -6.44 25.00 11.76
CA HIS A 529 -6.36 23.77 10.97
C HIS A 529 -5.00 23.68 10.27
N GLU A 530 -4.28 22.59 10.51
CA GLU A 530 -2.99 22.31 9.86
C GLU A 530 -3.19 21.11 8.92
N PRO A 531 -3.11 21.30 7.59
CA PRO A 531 -3.49 20.27 6.61
C PRO A 531 -2.36 19.26 6.38
N PHE A 532 -2.01 18.52 7.43
CA PHE A 532 -1.11 17.37 7.39
C PHE A 532 -1.77 16.16 8.04
N SER A 533 -1.26 14.96 7.73
CA SER A 533 -1.69 13.72 8.37
C SER A 533 -0.50 12.84 8.73
N LEU A 534 -0.70 11.92 9.67
CA LEU A 534 0.22 10.83 9.92
C LEU A 534 -0.13 9.66 8.99
N PHE A 535 0.78 9.33 8.06
CA PHE A 535 0.57 8.28 7.05
C PHE A 535 1.56 7.13 7.22
N GLY A 536 1.14 5.92 6.82
CA GLY A 536 1.98 4.73 6.87
C GLY A 536 1.29 3.46 6.39
N GLY A 537 1.88 2.32 6.73
CA GLY A 537 1.67 1.07 6.04
C GLY A 537 2.67 0.88 4.89
N THR A 538 2.65 -0.30 4.28
CA THR A 538 3.30 -0.51 2.98
C THR A 538 2.74 0.42 1.89
N SER A 539 1.56 1.00 2.12
CA SER A 539 0.95 2.10 1.36
C SER A 539 1.78 3.39 1.33
N MET A 540 2.67 3.63 2.29
CA MET A 540 3.66 4.72 2.24
C MET A 540 4.99 4.24 1.62
N ALA A 541 5.36 2.97 1.83
CA ALA A 541 6.58 2.41 1.26
C ALA A 541 6.56 2.38 -0.28
N ALA A 542 5.43 2.00 -0.89
CA ALA A 542 5.27 1.99 -2.35
C ALA A 542 5.51 3.37 -3.01
N PRO A 543 4.86 4.47 -2.60
CA PRO A 543 5.11 5.79 -3.17
C PRO A 543 6.51 6.29 -2.84
N MET A 544 7.08 5.93 -1.69
CA MET A 544 8.48 6.27 -1.38
C MET A 544 9.47 5.61 -2.35
N VAL A 545 9.25 4.34 -2.70
CA VAL A 545 10.02 3.66 -3.76
C VAL A 545 9.76 4.30 -5.13
N ALA A 546 8.52 4.72 -5.43
CA ALA A 546 8.20 5.43 -6.67
C ALA A 546 8.93 6.78 -6.78
N GLY A 547 9.08 7.53 -5.69
CA GLY A 547 9.87 8.76 -5.65
C GLY A 547 11.37 8.50 -5.85
N ALA A 548 11.95 7.50 -5.17
CA ALA A 548 13.34 7.10 -5.42
C ALA A 548 13.56 6.64 -6.88
N ALA A 549 12.59 5.95 -7.47
CA ALA A 549 12.59 5.58 -8.87
C ALA A 549 12.52 6.80 -9.80
N ALA A 550 11.75 7.84 -9.46
CA ALA A 550 11.65 9.05 -10.26
C ALA A 550 12.98 9.82 -10.32
N VAL A 551 13.64 10.02 -9.18
CA VAL A 551 14.96 10.66 -9.11
C VAL A 551 16.02 9.84 -9.88
N THR A 552 15.98 8.51 -9.75
CA THR A 552 16.88 7.63 -10.51
C THR A 552 16.62 7.69 -12.02
N LEU A 553 15.35 7.79 -12.43
CA LEU A 553 14.95 7.89 -13.82
C LEU A 553 15.38 9.22 -14.45
N GLU A 554 15.30 10.32 -13.72
CA GLU A 554 15.82 11.63 -14.13
C GLU A 554 17.32 11.51 -14.48
N ALA A 555 18.13 10.95 -13.57
CA ALA A 555 19.56 10.72 -13.81
C ALA A 555 19.83 9.86 -15.07
N LEU A 556 19.04 8.80 -15.28
CA LEU A 556 19.18 7.94 -16.46
C LEU A 556 18.81 8.63 -17.78
N ARG A 557 17.96 9.66 -17.74
CA ARG A 557 17.55 10.45 -18.91
C ARG A 557 18.62 11.45 -19.34
N GLU A 558 19.44 11.97 -18.42
CA GLU A 558 20.53 12.91 -18.74
C GLU A 558 21.56 12.36 -19.75
N HIS A 559 21.71 11.03 -19.83
CA HIS A 559 22.72 10.35 -20.65
C HIS A 559 22.14 9.45 -21.75
N ASP A 560 20.86 9.65 -22.12
CA ASP A 560 20.10 8.78 -23.04
C ASP A 560 20.18 7.28 -22.66
N ALA A 561 20.47 6.99 -21.39
CA ALA A 561 20.64 5.63 -20.91
C ALA A 561 19.27 4.94 -20.81
N TYR A 562 18.23 5.67 -20.42
CA TYR A 562 16.88 5.11 -20.30
C TYR A 562 16.34 4.51 -21.61
N ALA A 563 16.55 5.17 -22.75
CA ALA A 563 16.13 4.67 -24.07
C ALA A 563 16.76 3.31 -24.42
N ARG A 564 17.91 2.96 -23.81
CA ARG A 564 18.60 1.68 -23.97
C ARG A 564 18.14 0.59 -22.99
N HIS A 565 17.37 0.96 -21.96
CA HIS A 565 17.28 0.17 -20.72
C HIS A 565 15.85 -0.09 -20.24
N GLY A 566 14.92 0.86 -20.40
CA GLY A 566 13.50 0.68 -20.09
C GLY A 566 13.15 0.40 -18.61
N PRO A 567 11.86 0.17 -18.29
CA PRO A 567 11.36 0.02 -16.92
C PRO A 567 11.96 -1.15 -16.12
N TYR A 568 12.25 -2.29 -16.77
CA TYR A 568 12.87 -3.45 -16.09
C TYR A 568 14.27 -3.16 -15.59
N ARG A 569 15.00 -2.35 -16.34
CA ARG A 569 16.33 -1.97 -15.93
C ARG A 569 16.27 -1.01 -14.76
N LEU A 570 15.33 -0.07 -14.74
CA LEU A 570 15.10 0.78 -13.56
C LEU A 570 14.76 -0.07 -12.32
N LYS A 571 13.87 -1.06 -12.46
CA LYS A 571 13.60 -2.05 -11.39
C LYS A 571 14.87 -2.73 -10.89
N SER A 572 15.71 -3.22 -11.80
CA SER A 572 16.94 -3.94 -11.44
C SER A 572 18.01 -3.03 -10.83
N ILE A 573 18.12 -1.78 -11.27
CA ILE A 573 19.00 -0.78 -10.65
C ILE A 573 18.58 -0.58 -9.20
N LEU A 574 17.31 -0.23 -8.96
CA LEU A 574 16.79 0.02 -7.60
C LEU A 574 17.00 -1.17 -6.66
N ALA A 575 16.72 -2.39 -7.14
CA ALA A 575 16.94 -3.60 -6.36
C ALA A 575 18.44 -3.89 -6.15
N SER A 576 19.27 -3.71 -7.17
CA SER A 576 20.71 -4.02 -7.06
C SER A 576 21.49 -3.00 -6.24
N THR A 577 21.02 -1.76 -6.14
CA THR A 577 21.68 -0.71 -5.35
C THR A 577 21.05 -0.50 -3.99
N ALA A 578 20.04 -1.30 -3.62
CA ALA A 578 19.40 -1.28 -2.31
C ALA A 578 20.42 -1.56 -1.19
N GLY A 579 20.27 -0.86 -0.07
CA GLY A 579 21.07 -1.07 1.13
C GLY A 579 20.56 -2.27 1.93
N ASP A 580 21.44 -3.20 2.28
CA ASP A 580 21.09 -4.40 3.04
C ASP A 580 20.46 -4.06 4.40
N ALA A 581 19.19 -4.44 4.59
CA ALA A 581 18.44 -4.23 5.81
C ALA A 581 18.71 -5.32 6.87
N ARG A 582 19.67 -6.22 6.62
CA ARG A 582 20.14 -7.30 7.51
C ARG A 582 19.09 -8.33 7.92
N ASN A 583 18.00 -8.44 7.15
CA ASN A 583 16.92 -9.40 7.36
C ASN A 583 17.07 -10.62 6.43
N ASP A 584 16.22 -11.64 6.57
CA ASP A 584 16.23 -12.75 5.61
C ASP A 584 15.62 -12.33 4.25
N ALA A 585 15.95 -13.10 3.21
CA ALA A 585 15.61 -12.76 1.81
C ALA A 585 14.11 -12.65 1.53
N LEU A 586 13.27 -13.34 2.31
CA LEU A 586 11.81 -13.31 2.13
C LEU A 586 11.15 -12.17 2.92
N ALA A 587 11.90 -11.49 3.76
CA ALA A 587 11.42 -10.36 4.54
C ALA A 587 11.91 -9.01 3.97
N GLN A 588 13.16 -8.92 3.51
CA GLN A 588 13.73 -7.68 2.96
C GLN A 588 13.83 -7.59 1.44
N GLY A 589 13.71 -8.71 0.71
CA GLY A 589 14.09 -8.73 -0.70
C GLY A 589 15.57 -8.35 -0.85
N SER A 590 15.85 -7.32 -1.64
CA SER A 590 17.22 -6.82 -1.87
C SER A 590 17.69 -5.79 -0.84
N GLY A 591 16.82 -5.37 0.09
CA GLY A 591 17.09 -4.37 1.10
C GLY A 591 16.32 -3.07 0.91
N SER A 592 16.67 -2.04 1.68
CA SER A 592 16.04 -0.72 1.63
C SER A 592 16.47 0.08 0.41
N VAL A 593 15.53 0.73 -0.26
CA VAL A 593 15.81 1.57 -1.43
C VAL A 593 16.85 2.65 -1.11
N ASN A 594 17.79 2.87 -2.02
CA ASN A 594 18.87 3.84 -1.86
C ASN A 594 19.10 4.58 -3.19
N ALA A 595 18.45 5.74 -3.31
CA ALA A 595 18.52 6.59 -4.51
C ALA A 595 19.94 7.12 -4.75
N THR A 596 20.72 7.40 -3.69
CA THR A 596 22.12 7.83 -3.81
C THR A 596 22.94 6.80 -4.58
N ALA A 597 22.86 5.52 -4.18
CA ALA A 597 23.59 4.45 -4.87
C ALA A 597 23.05 4.19 -6.29
N ALA A 598 21.73 4.30 -6.48
CA ALA A 598 21.10 4.15 -7.80
C ALA A 598 21.54 5.24 -8.79
N VAL A 599 21.62 6.50 -8.33
CA VAL A 599 22.05 7.65 -9.13
C VAL A 599 23.56 7.62 -9.37
N ALA A 600 24.36 7.21 -8.39
CA ALA A 600 25.79 6.98 -8.57
C ALA A 600 26.05 5.99 -9.71
N PHE A 601 25.28 4.88 -9.77
CA PHE A 601 25.33 3.96 -10.91
C PHE A 601 24.89 4.63 -12.21
N ALA A 602 23.76 5.36 -12.22
CA ALA A 602 23.23 6.02 -13.42
C ALA A 602 24.22 7.03 -14.04
N ARG A 603 25.03 7.69 -13.20
CA ARG A 603 26.05 8.68 -13.62
C ARG A 603 27.44 8.08 -13.86
N GLY A 604 27.62 6.78 -13.65
CA GLY A 604 28.89 6.09 -13.88
C GLY A 604 29.96 6.38 -12.84
N GLU A 605 29.58 6.60 -11.58
CA GLU A 605 30.52 6.88 -10.49
C GLU A 605 31.35 5.63 -10.12
N PRO A 606 32.65 5.79 -9.80
CA PRO A 606 33.50 4.67 -9.39
C PRO A 606 32.97 3.90 -8.19
N GLY A 607 33.10 2.57 -8.22
CA GLY A 607 32.66 1.69 -7.14
C GLY A 607 31.17 1.31 -7.17
N SER A 608 30.35 1.97 -7.98
CA SER A 608 28.96 1.58 -8.22
C SER A 608 28.86 0.40 -9.21
N PHE A 609 27.85 -0.45 -9.05
CA PHE A 609 27.59 -1.55 -9.99
C PHE A 609 26.14 -2.04 -9.94
N VAL A 610 25.74 -2.78 -10.98
CA VAL A 610 24.44 -3.48 -11.00
C VAL A 610 24.66 -4.95 -11.30
N VAL A 611 23.93 -5.81 -10.58
CA VAL A 611 23.97 -7.27 -10.72
C VAL A 611 22.62 -7.76 -11.23
N THR A 612 22.63 -8.55 -12.30
CA THR A 612 21.40 -9.11 -12.87
C THR A 612 21.58 -10.53 -13.41
N ASN A 613 20.48 -11.26 -13.58
CA ASN A 613 20.40 -12.56 -14.23
C ASN A 613 19.10 -12.69 -15.04
N ASP A 614 19.12 -13.48 -16.11
CA ASP A 614 17.94 -13.74 -16.94
C ASP A 614 17.18 -15.01 -16.53
N ALA A 615 17.79 -15.86 -15.69
CA ALA A 615 17.24 -17.15 -15.29
C ALA A 615 15.92 -17.01 -14.51
N THR A 616 15.80 -15.97 -13.68
CA THR A 616 14.55 -15.67 -12.97
C THR A 616 13.37 -15.48 -13.92
N HIS A 617 13.56 -14.71 -15.00
CA HIS A 617 12.48 -14.46 -15.95
C HIS A 617 11.97 -15.76 -16.56
N ALA A 618 12.88 -16.61 -17.03
CA ALA A 618 12.54 -17.91 -17.61
C ALA A 618 11.80 -18.82 -16.61
N ASN A 619 12.27 -18.89 -15.35
CA ASN A 619 11.68 -19.73 -14.32
C ASN A 619 10.30 -19.22 -13.86
N VAL A 620 10.11 -17.90 -13.78
CA VAL A 620 8.81 -17.29 -13.50
C VAL A 620 7.84 -17.57 -14.65
N LEU A 621 8.24 -17.34 -15.90
CA LEU A 621 7.42 -17.64 -17.08
C LEU A 621 7.02 -19.12 -17.15
N GLU A 622 7.92 -20.04 -16.77
CA GLU A 622 7.58 -21.46 -16.66
C GLU A 622 6.50 -21.69 -15.60
N ALA A 623 6.61 -21.06 -14.42
CA ALA A 623 5.66 -21.22 -13.33
C ALA A 623 4.27 -20.62 -13.63
N ILE A 624 4.19 -19.55 -14.41
CA ILE A 624 2.92 -18.86 -14.75
C ILE A 624 2.41 -19.15 -16.17
N ARG A 625 3.04 -20.08 -16.90
CA ARG A 625 2.68 -20.39 -18.29
C ARG A 625 1.21 -20.79 -18.45
N THR A 626 0.75 -21.71 -17.62
CA THR A 626 -0.62 -22.24 -17.70
C THR A 626 -1.65 -21.22 -17.22
N PRO A 627 -1.49 -20.54 -16.06
CA PRO A 627 -2.40 -19.46 -15.65
C PRO A 627 -2.53 -18.36 -16.72
N MET A 628 -1.40 -17.92 -17.31
CA MET A 628 -1.43 -16.89 -18.36
C MET A 628 -2.20 -17.33 -19.60
N ALA A 629 -2.10 -18.61 -19.99
CA ALA A 629 -2.84 -19.15 -21.13
C ALA A 629 -4.35 -19.25 -20.90
N LEU A 630 -4.81 -19.22 -19.64
CA LEU A 630 -6.21 -19.30 -19.25
C LEU A 630 -6.82 -17.91 -18.96
N LEU A 631 -6.03 -16.85 -18.97
CA LEU A 631 -6.47 -15.49 -18.70
C LEU A 631 -7.53 -15.03 -19.71
N ASN A 632 -8.66 -14.51 -19.22
CA ASN A 632 -9.74 -14.02 -20.06
C ASN A 632 -9.46 -12.60 -20.59
N ALA A 633 -8.56 -12.50 -21.57
CA ALA A 633 -8.16 -11.24 -22.22
C ALA A 633 -9.35 -10.40 -22.68
N THR A 634 -10.35 -11.04 -23.29
CA THR A 634 -11.53 -10.37 -23.87
C THR A 634 -12.41 -9.70 -22.82
N ALA A 635 -12.46 -10.23 -21.59
CA ALA A 635 -13.21 -9.60 -20.50
C ALA A 635 -12.60 -8.27 -20.06
N MET A 636 -11.30 -8.06 -20.32
CA MET A 636 -10.58 -6.81 -20.06
C MET A 636 -10.44 -5.95 -21.32
N GLY A 637 -11.17 -6.25 -22.40
CA GLY A 637 -11.03 -5.53 -23.66
C GLY A 637 -9.69 -5.73 -24.37
N LEU A 638 -8.92 -6.78 -24.04
CA LEU A 638 -7.70 -7.15 -24.76
C LEU A 638 -7.99 -8.23 -25.81
N ARG A 639 -7.34 -8.13 -26.99
CA ARG A 639 -7.48 -9.13 -28.06
C ARG A 639 -6.79 -10.44 -27.71
N ASP A 640 -5.57 -10.34 -27.22
CA ASP A 640 -4.73 -11.44 -26.76
C ASP A 640 -3.78 -10.95 -25.65
N VAL A 641 -3.32 -11.91 -24.83
CA VAL A 641 -2.31 -11.68 -23.79
C VAL A 641 -1.23 -12.74 -23.99
N PRO A 642 -0.33 -12.56 -24.97
CA PRO A 642 0.70 -13.56 -25.23
C PRO A 642 1.65 -13.68 -24.03
N LEU A 643 2.31 -14.84 -23.90
CA LEU A 643 3.40 -14.97 -22.93
C LEU A 643 4.47 -13.91 -23.25
N PRO A 644 4.88 -13.09 -22.28
CA PRO A 644 5.93 -12.11 -22.52
C PRO A 644 7.19 -12.80 -23.04
N ALA A 645 7.69 -12.37 -24.20
CA ALA A 645 8.84 -12.97 -24.84
C ALA A 645 10.12 -12.14 -24.61
N GLY A 646 11.26 -12.83 -24.58
CA GLY A 646 12.59 -12.23 -24.45
C GLY A 646 13.23 -12.46 -23.09
N ASP A 647 14.52 -12.17 -23.01
CA ASP A 647 15.28 -12.21 -21.77
C ASP A 647 15.16 -10.83 -21.11
N HIS A 648 14.54 -10.81 -19.93
CA HIS A 648 14.42 -9.60 -19.11
C HIS A 648 15.22 -9.81 -17.85
N ALA A 649 16.20 -8.94 -17.61
CA ALA A 649 17.15 -9.11 -16.52
C ALA A 649 16.49 -8.79 -15.17
N HIS A 650 16.78 -9.62 -14.15
CA HIS A 650 16.34 -9.43 -12.77
C HIS A 650 17.53 -9.44 -11.81
N THR A 651 17.46 -8.67 -10.74
CA THR A 651 18.43 -8.77 -9.63
C THR A 651 18.23 -10.08 -8.88
N ALA A 652 17.03 -10.31 -8.32
CA ALA A 652 16.69 -11.53 -7.59
C ALA A 652 16.84 -12.80 -8.44
N TRP A 653 17.16 -13.93 -7.80
CA TRP A 653 17.22 -15.24 -8.44
C TRP A 653 16.15 -16.20 -7.91
N TYR A 654 15.08 -16.40 -8.67
CA TYR A 654 14.16 -17.52 -8.49
C TYR A 654 14.65 -18.70 -9.33
N ALA A 655 15.12 -19.76 -8.67
CA ALA A 655 15.69 -20.94 -9.32
C ALA A 655 14.65 -22.00 -9.75
N GLY A 656 13.36 -21.73 -9.52
CA GLY A 656 12.26 -22.60 -9.92
C GLY A 656 11.81 -23.60 -8.85
N ARG A 657 10.94 -24.52 -9.26
CA ARG A 657 10.44 -25.63 -8.43
C ARG A 657 11.24 -26.89 -8.78
N LEU A 658 12.07 -27.36 -7.87
CA LEU A 658 13.09 -28.39 -8.08
C LEU A 658 12.77 -29.67 -7.32
N ALA A 659 13.16 -30.82 -7.88
CA ALA A 659 13.16 -32.09 -7.15
C ALA A 659 14.40 -32.20 -6.24
N GLN A 660 14.34 -33.08 -5.24
CA GLN A 660 15.52 -33.46 -4.47
C GLN A 660 16.62 -34.02 -5.39
N GLY A 661 17.87 -33.61 -5.19
CA GLY A 661 19.00 -33.97 -6.05
C GLY A 661 19.07 -33.22 -7.38
N ALA A 662 18.09 -32.37 -7.71
CA ALA A 662 18.14 -31.55 -8.91
C ALA A 662 19.14 -30.39 -8.75
N THR A 663 19.53 -29.81 -9.89
CA THR A 663 20.37 -28.60 -9.92
C THR A 663 19.70 -27.53 -10.76
N SER A 664 19.96 -26.27 -10.42
CA SER A 664 19.54 -25.10 -11.20
C SER A 664 20.69 -24.10 -11.21
N SER A 665 20.93 -23.43 -12.33
CA SER A 665 22.04 -22.49 -12.47
C SER A 665 21.57 -21.16 -13.03
N ALA A 666 22.17 -20.07 -12.56
CA ALA A 666 22.05 -18.74 -13.14
C ALA A 666 23.44 -18.17 -13.45
N THR A 667 23.51 -17.37 -14.51
CA THR A 667 24.69 -16.55 -14.79
C THR A 667 24.36 -15.13 -14.40
N PHE A 668 25.08 -14.59 -13.43
CA PHE A 668 24.95 -13.21 -13.01
C PHE A 668 25.90 -12.35 -13.82
N THR A 669 25.39 -11.24 -14.34
CA THR A 669 26.18 -10.20 -15.01
C THR A 669 26.34 -9.04 -14.02
N VAL A 670 27.59 -8.72 -13.70
CA VAL A 670 27.97 -7.55 -12.90
C VAL A 670 28.45 -6.48 -13.86
N GLU A 671 27.76 -5.35 -13.88
CA GLU A 671 28.04 -4.22 -14.76
C GLU A 671 28.73 -3.09 -14.00
N ASN A 672 29.88 -2.67 -14.51
CA ASN A 672 30.63 -1.52 -14.01
C ASN A 672 30.38 -0.33 -14.96
N PRO A 673 29.67 0.71 -14.52
CA PRO A 673 29.35 1.85 -15.37
C PRO A 673 30.51 2.86 -15.43
N SER A 674 31.55 2.71 -14.58
CA SER A 674 32.59 3.71 -14.36
C SER A 674 33.82 3.55 -15.25
N GLY A 675 34.67 4.58 -15.24
CA GLY A 675 35.96 4.60 -15.93
C GLY A 675 37.08 3.83 -15.20
N GLU A 676 36.82 3.24 -14.04
CA GLU A 676 37.82 2.55 -13.21
C GLU A 676 37.57 1.03 -13.16
N GLU A 677 38.61 0.23 -12.92
CA GLU A 677 38.46 -1.21 -12.72
C GLU A 677 37.74 -1.49 -11.39
N LEU A 678 36.71 -2.32 -11.42
CA LEU A 678 35.96 -2.74 -10.24
C LEU A 678 36.33 -4.18 -9.86
N ARG A 679 36.58 -4.41 -8.57
CA ARG A 679 36.74 -5.76 -8.01
C ARG A 679 35.54 -6.09 -7.15
N VAL A 680 34.94 -7.25 -7.39
CA VAL A 680 33.73 -7.70 -6.69
C VAL A 680 33.93 -9.11 -6.15
N SER A 681 33.81 -9.27 -4.84
CA SER A 681 33.74 -10.57 -4.19
C SER A 681 32.29 -11.08 -4.19
N VAL A 682 32.11 -12.39 -4.25
CA VAL A 682 30.79 -13.04 -4.29
C VAL A 682 30.72 -14.16 -3.26
N SER A 683 29.75 -14.09 -2.34
CA SER A 683 29.55 -15.08 -1.27
C SER A 683 28.09 -15.55 -1.18
N PRO A 684 27.81 -16.87 -1.19
CA PRO A 684 26.48 -17.39 -0.88
C PRO A 684 26.24 -17.46 0.63
N GLU A 685 25.17 -16.83 1.10
CA GLU A 685 24.91 -16.58 2.51
C GLU A 685 23.44 -16.86 2.90
N ARG A 686 23.22 -17.24 4.15
CA ARG A 686 21.91 -17.25 4.83
C ARG A 686 22.10 -16.75 6.25
N LEU A 687 21.05 -16.28 6.91
CA LEU A 687 21.12 -15.96 8.33
C LEU A 687 21.25 -17.24 9.15
N GLY A 688 22.29 -17.31 9.98
CA GLY A 688 22.54 -18.36 10.96
C GLY A 688 22.35 -17.84 12.39
N LEU A 689 21.71 -18.63 13.24
CA LEU A 689 21.57 -18.30 14.66
C LEU A 689 22.94 -18.29 15.35
N VAL A 690 23.23 -17.19 16.04
CA VAL A 690 24.43 -16.98 16.85
C VAL A 690 24.15 -17.35 18.30
N SER A 691 23.07 -16.82 18.86
CA SER A 691 22.62 -17.12 20.22
C SER A 691 21.11 -16.94 20.34
N SER A 692 20.50 -17.63 21.32
CA SER A 692 19.12 -17.39 21.70
C SER A 692 18.98 -17.53 23.21
N GLY A 693 18.12 -16.72 23.81
CA GLY A 693 17.75 -16.76 25.22
C GLY A 693 16.23 -16.69 25.38
N SER A 694 15.74 -17.14 26.53
CA SER A 694 14.31 -17.08 26.84
C SER A 694 14.05 -16.87 28.34
N LEU A 695 13.03 -16.06 28.66
CA LEU A 695 12.59 -15.75 30.01
C LEU A 695 11.08 -15.92 30.12
N GLU A 696 10.63 -16.68 31.10
CA GLU A 696 9.22 -16.74 31.50
C GLU A 696 8.91 -15.56 32.43
N GLY A 697 7.78 -14.91 32.22
CA GLY A 697 7.33 -13.78 33.02
C GLY A 697 5.80 -13.72 33.13
N ARG A 698 5.33 -12.86 34.03
CA ARG A 698 3.91 -12.59 34.25
C ARG A 698 3.66 -11.10 34.18
N THR A 699 2.67 -10.67 33.40
CA THR A 699 2.35 -9.26 33.28
C THR A 699 1.73 -8.70 34.56
N SER A 700 1.99 -7.42 34.82
CA SER A 700 1.33 -6.61 35.84
C SER A 700 0.57 -5.48 35.14
N PRO A 701 -0.72 -5.67 34.81
CA PRO A 701 -1.53 -4.65 34.16
C PRO A 701 -1.63 -3.40 35.02
N ARG A 702 -1.77 -2.25 34.36
CA ARG A 702 -2.02 -0.96 35.01
C ARG A 702 -0.92 -0.54 36.00
N GLU A 703 0.33 -0.92 35.74
CA GLU A 703 1.49 -0.40 36.46
C GLU A 703 1.65 1.10 36.16
N ALA A 704 1.69 1.94 37.20
CA ALA A 704 1.80 3.38 37.03
C ALA A 704 3.22 3.77 36.59
N ASP A 705 3.32 4.72 35.66
CA ASP A 705 4.61 5.34 35.35
C ASP A 705 4.94 6.41 36.41
N PRO A 706 6.09 6.33 37.11
CA PRO A 706 6.43 7.30 38.16
C PRO A 706 6.50 8.75 37.68
N SER A 707 6.81 8.99 36.41
CA SER A 707 6.87 10.33 35.82
C SER A 707 5.48 10.92 35.51
N GLN A 708 4.41 10.11 35.62
CA GLN A 708 3.04 10.48 35.26
C GLN A 708 2.00 10.19 36.37
N ASP A 709 2.41 10.28 37.62
CA ASP A 709 1.56 10.06 38.81
C ASP A 709 0.18 10.76 38.70
N GLY A 710 -0.89 9.97 38.81
CA GLY A 710 -2.28 10.45 38.84
C GLY A 710 -2.97 10.59 37.47
N LYS A 711 -2.31 10.22 36.37
CA LYS A 711 -2.93 10.10 35.03
C LYS A 711 -3.30 8.63 34.74
N ASP A 712 -4.33 8.41 33.92
CA ASP A 712 -4.71 7.08 33.41
C ASP A 712 -3.76 6.63 32.29
N ALA A 713 -2.47 6.52 32.63
CA ALA A 713 -1.38 6.20 31.73
C ALA A 713 -0.46 5.17 32.40
N PHE A 714 -0.27 4.02 31.75
CA PHE A 714 0.37 2.85 32.36
C PHE A 714 1.70 2.52 31.68
N ALA A 715 2.70 2.16 32.49
CA ALA A 715 4.00 1.71 32.05
C ALA A 715 3.95 0.26 31.53
N PRO A 716 4.76 -0.10 30.53
CA PRO A 716 5.13 -1.48 30.25
C PRO A 716 5.82 -2.15 31.45
N ASN A 717 5.72 -3.46 31.56
CA ASN A 717 6.55 -4.23 32.48
C ASN A 717 7.94 -4.36 31.85
N TYR A 718 8.94 -3.71 32.46
CA TYR A 718 10.28 -3.59 31.91
C TYR A 718 11.19 -4.77 32.29
N VAL A 719 11.91 -5.30 31.29
CA VAL A 719 12.89 -6.39 31.41
C VAL A 719 14.18 -5.95 30.72
N ARG A 720 15.34 -6.01 31.39
CA ARG A 720 16.62 -5.76 30.72
C ARG A 720 16.87 -6.85 29.70
N LEU A 721 17.36 -6.50 28.51
CA LEU A 721 17.66 -7.48 27.47
C LEU A 721 18.65 -8.56 27.94
N SER A 722 19.60 -8.19 28.80
CA SER A 722 20.54 -9.13 29.44
C SER A 722 19.85 -10.24 30.22
N ASP A 723 18.74 -9.92 30.89
CA ASP A 723 18.07 -10.82 31.83
C ASP A 723 17.30 -11.94 31.11
N ILE A 724 17.15 -11.86 29.78
CA ILE A 724 16.56 -12.90 28.93
C ILE A 724 17.50 -14.11 28.76
N PHE A 725 18.81 -13.91 28.89
CA PHE A 725 19.79 -14.96 28.73
C PHE A 725 20.07 -15.63 30.08
N ARG A 726 20.02 -16.97 30.12
CA ARG A 726 20.37 -17.72 31.34
C ARG A 726 21.88 -17.79 31.48
N HIS A 727 22.39 -17.44 32.66
CA HIS A 727 23.81 -17.55 32.99
C HIS A 727 24.03 -18.78 33.88
N GLU A 728 24.76 -19.77 33.37
CA GLU A 728 25.05 -21.01 34.11
C GLU A 728 26.14 -20.81 35.19
N THR A 729 26.97 -19.77 35.03
CA THR A 729 28.05 -19.43 35.97
C THR A 729 28.08 -17.93 36.27
N LEU A 730 28.65 -17.55 37.41
CA LEU A 730 28.86 -16.14 37.77
C LEU A 730 29.75 -15.43 36.74
N ASP A 731 30.75 -16.12 36.19
CA ASP A 731 31.61 -15.58 35.14
C ASP A 731 30.84 -15.32 33.85
N SER A 732 29.93 -16.24 33.45
CA SER A 732 29.07 -16.06 32.26
C SER A 732 28.07 -14.91 32.38
N TYR A 733 27.81 -14.41 33.60
CA TYR A 733 26.98 -13.23 33.85
C TYR A 733 27.76 -11.92 33.60
N PHE A 734 29.06 -11.89 33.91
CA PHE A 734 29.91 -10.72 33.69
C PHE A 734 30.54 -10.69 32.27
N GLU A 735 30.59 -11.82 31.58
CA GLU A 735 31.13 -11.94 30.21
C GLU A 735 30.07 -11.79 29.11
N SER A 736 28.77 -11.91 29.42
CA SER A 736 27.70 -11.83 28.43
C SER A 736 27.37 -10.40 28.05
N ALA A 737 27.77 -9.98 26.85
CA ALA A 737 27.13 -8.84 26.22
C ALA A 737 25.67 -9.22 25.91
N PRO A 738 24.67 -8.36 26.21
CA PRO A 738 23.26 -8.64 25.90
C PRO A 738 23.03 -8.85 24.39
N ILE A 739 23.94 -8.31 23.58
CA ILE A 739 24.00 -8.49 22.13
C ILE A 739 25.36 -9.12 21.80
N PRO A 740 25.41 -10.37 21.29
CA PRO A 740 26.67 -11.01 20.92
C PRO A 740 27.42 -10.23 19.83
N PRO A 741 28.76 -10.14 19.90
CA PRO A 741 29.57 -9.50 18.86
C PRO A 741 29.32 -10.10 17.48
N GLY A 742 29.18 -9.25 16.46
CA GLY A 742 28.94 -9.67 15.08
C GLY A 742 27.49 -10.02 14.73
N SER A 743 26.55 -9.88 15.68
CA SER A 743 25.12 -10.01 15.39
C SER A 743 24.65 -8.88 14.47
N THR A 744 24.13 -9.23 13.29
CA THR A 744 23.58 -8.27 12.32
C THR A 744 22.07 -8.11 12.44
N LEU A 745 21.40 -9.05 13.10
CA LEU A 745 19.95 -9.04 13.34
C LEU A 745 19.63 -9.57 14.73
N MET A 746 18.78 -8.87 15.45
CA MET A 746 18.09 -9.37 16.63
C MET A 746 16.60 -9.53 16.32
N SER A 747 16.02 -10.67 16.68
CA SER A 747 14.58 -10.92 16.64
C SER A 747 14.11 -11.16 18.07
N LEU A 748 13.14 -10.36 18.51
CA LEU A 748 12.55 -10.45 19.85
C LEU A 748 11.09 -10.84 19.75
N HIS A 749 10.68 -11.79 20.58
CA HIS A 749 9.32 -12.31 20.63
C HIS A 749 8.76 -12.23 22.04
N ALA A 750 7.46 -11.96 22.14
CA ALA A 750 6.65 -12.24 23.32
C ALA A 750 5.53 -13.20 22.90
N SER A 751 5.44 -14.34 23.55
CA SER A 751 4.44 -15.37 23.24
C SER A 751 3.64 -15.77 24.46
N PHE A 752 2.36 -16.07 24.25
CA PHE A 752 1.36 -16.39 25.28
C PHE A 752 0.63 -17.66 24.88
N ALA A 753 0.19 -18.46 25.86
CA ALA A 753 -0.70 -19.58 25.57
C ALA A 753 -2.05 -19.08 25.03
N LEU A 754 -2.71 -19.88 24.18
CA LEU A 754 -3.96 -19.46 23.54
C LEU A 754 -5.10 -19.13 24.52
N ASP A 755 -5.16 -19.85 25.65
CA ASP A 755 -6.12 -19.62 26.74
C ASP A 755 -5.77 -18.39 27.60
N GLU A 756 -4.51 -17.96 27.61
CA GLU A 756 -4.13 -16.66 28.14
C GLU A 756 -4.62 -15.52 27.24
N PHE A 757 -4.55 -15.70 25.93
CA PHE A 757 -4.96 -14.71 24.94
C PHE A 757 -6.48 -14.56 24.82
N MET A 758 -7.25 -15.65 24.72
CA MET A 758 -8.70 -15.55 24.46
C MET A 758 -9.55 -16.67 25.07
N ASN A 759 -10.85 -16.40 25.23
CA ASN A 759 -11.84 -17.42 25.59
C ASN A 759 -12.09 -18.43 24.46
N MET A 760 -12.15 -19.73 24.81
CA MET A 760 -12.35 -20.83 23.83
C MET A 760 -13.73 -21.52 23.91
N THR A 761 -14.56 -21.21 24.90
CA THR A 761 -15.84 -21.93 25.14
C THR A 761 -17.06 -21.15 24.65
N ALA A 762 -17.83 -21.75 23.73
CA ALA A 762 -19.11 -21.24 23.20
C ALA A 762 -20.32 -21.33 24.17
N GLY A 763 -20.07 -21.49 25.48
CA GLY A 763 -21.07 -21.96 26.45
C GLY A 763 -21.79 -20.88 27.27
N GLU A 764 -21.17 -19.72 27.49
CA GLU A 764 -21.80 -18.61 28.25
C GLU A 764 -21.54 -17.24 27.59
N GLU A 765 -20.46 -17.09 26.81
CA GLU A 765 -20.17 -15.94 25.94
C GLU A 765 -19.73 -16.44 24.54
N ALA A 766 -19.76 -15.57 23.53
CA ALA A 766 -19.39 -15.92 22.15
C ALA A 766 -17.87 -16.18 22.00
N TYR A 767 -17.44 -16.98 21.01
CA TYR A 767 -16.00 -17.18 20.70
C TYR A 767 -15.30 -15.84 20.44
N ALA A 768 -14.07 -15.65 20.94
CA ALA A 768 -13.29 -14.42 20.82
C ALA A 768 -14.03 -13.15 21.32
N SER A 769 -14.99 -13.29 22.25
CA SER A 769 -15.62 -12.16 22.93
C SER A 769 -14.78 -11.56 24.04
N ASP A 770 -13.68 -12.23 24.39
CA ASP A 770 -12.88 -11.90 25.55
C ASP A 770 -11.39 -12.17 25.28
N LEU A 771 -10.72 -11.11 24.86
CA LEU A 771 -9.32 -11.05 24.44
C LEU A 771 -8.51 -10.28 25.49
N ARG A 772 -7.39 -10.87 25.90
CA ARG A 772 -6.34 -10.22 26.69
C ARG A 772 -5.10 -10.07 25.81
N LEU A 773 -4.54 -8.86 25.77
CA LEU A 773 -3.49 -8.48 24.84
C LEU A 773 -2.26 -8.00 25.59
N ALA A 774 -1.09 -8.27 25.02
CA ALA A 774 0.12 -7.57 25.38
C ALA A 774 0.96 -7.27 24.14
N SER A 775 1.47 -6.05 24.07
CA SER A 775 2.33 -5.57 22.99
C SER A 775 3.79 -5.55 23.44
N LEU A 776 4.71 -5.58 22.48
CA LEU A 776 6.14 -5.66 22.73
C LEU A 776 6.83 -4.37 22.29
N TYR A 777 7.69 -3.83 23.15
CA TYR A 777 8.46 -2.60 22.89
C TYR A 777 9.93 -2.80 23.25
N LEU A 778 10.79 -2.02 22.61
CA LEU A 778 12.22 -2.01 22.88
C LEU A 778 12.71 -0.57 22.95
N TYR A 779 13.45 -0.28 23.99
CA TYR A 779 13.93 1.07 24.31
C TYR A 779 15.44 1.08 24.49
N ASP A 780 16.02 2.23 24.19
CA ASP A 780 17.30 2.63 24.74
C ASP A 780 17.04 3.46 26.00
N TRP A 781 17.50 2.97 27.16
CA TRP A 781 17.29 3.61 28.44
C TRP A 781 18.57 4.21 29.00
N VAL A 782 18.56 5.51 29.25
CA VAL A 782 19.64 6.24 29.91
C VAL A 782 19.11 6.78 31.24
N ASP A 783 19.55 6.17 32.35
CA ASP A 783 19.20 6.59 33.72
C ASP A 783 19.82 7.96 34.02
N SER A 784 19.03 9.01 33.78
CA SER A 784 19.46 10.40 33.79
C SER A 784 19.37 11.03 35.17
N ASP A 785 18.44 10.53 36.00
CA ASP A 785 18.20 10.98 37.36
C ASP A 785 18.83 10.07 38.44
N ASN A 786 19.43 8.95 38.01
CA ASN A 786 20.10 7.95 38.85
C ASN A 786 19.14 7.29 39.85
N SER A 787 17.86 7.16 39.49
CA SER A 787 16.81 6.49 40.25
C SER A 787 16.89 4.97 40.16
N THR A 788 17.62 4.42 39.19
CA THR A 788 17.71 2.99 38.84
C THR A 788 16.38 2.36 38.42
N ARG A 789 15.33 3.16 38.20
CA ARG A 789 14.00 2.72 37.78
C ARG A 789 13.68 3.33 36.41
N PRO A 790 13.35 2.52 35.39
CA PRO A 790 12.96 3.08 34.10
C PRO A 790 11.68 3.92 34.21
N GLU A 791 11.74 5.15 33.72
CA GLU A 791 10.60 6.07 33.59
C GLU A 791 10.46 6.49 32.12
N SER A 792 9.22 6.66 31.62
CA SER A 792 9.00 6.97 30.20
C SER A 792 9.69 8.24 29.72
N SER A 793 9.92 9.22 30.60
CA SER A 793 10.69 10.45 30.35
C SER A 793 12.14 10.19 29.92
N GLU A 794 12.72 9.05 30.31
CA GLU A 794 14.10 8.64 30.05
C GLU A 794 14.24 7.62 28.91
N LEU A 795 13.13 7.22 28.29
CA LEU A 795 13.12 6.19 27.26
C LEU A 795 13.17 6.78 25.86
N SER A 796 14.06 6.24 25.04
CA SER A 796 14.04 6.41 23.59
C SER A 796 13.54 5.14 22.92
N LEU A 797 12.45 5.23 22.14
CA LEU A 797 11.89 4.08 21.44
C LEU A 797 12.83 3.63 20.31
N VAL A 798 13.19 2.34 20.32
CA VAL A 798 13.95 1.70 19.24
C VAL A 798 13.02 1.05 18.22
N SER A 799 12.06 0.25 18.69
CA SER A 799 11.04 -0.39 17.84
C SER A 799 9.87 -0.90 18.68
N ARG A 800 8.77 -1.24 18.00
CA ARG A 800 7.57 -1.84 18.62
C ARG A 800 7.02 -2.99 17.77
N ALA A 801 6.27 -3.87 18.41
CA ALA A 801 5.42 -4.85 17.76
C ALA A 801 4.09 -5.02 18.51
N GLY A 802 3.00 -5.14 17.75
CA GLY A 802 1.65 -5.30 18.29
C GLY A 802 0.73 -5.94 17.27
N SER A 803 0.51 -7.24 17.45
CA SER A 803 -0.45 -8.07 16.72
C SER A 803 -1.55 -8.56 17.67
N TRP A 804 -2.72 -8.83 17.12
CA TRP A 804 -3.85 -9.41 17.85
C TRP A 804 -3.79 -10.94 17.83
N GLY A 805 -2.68 -11.50 18.29
CA GLY A 805 -2.43 -12.94 18.31
C GLY A 805 -1.52 -13.37 19.45
N THR A 806 -1.24 -14.67 19.52
CA THR A 806 -0.46 -15.29 20.61
C THR A 806 1.04 -15.01 20.56
N VAL A 807 1.55 -14.42 19.48
CA VAL A 807 2.98 -14.16 19.30
C VAL A 807 3.21 -12.77 18.73
N GLN A 808 3.93 -11.95 19.46
CA GLN A 808 4.47 -10.67 19.02
C GLN A 808 5.88 -10.88 18.46
N GLU A 809 6.24 -10.21 17.36
CA GLU A 809 7.60 -10.24 16.81
C GLU A 809 8.05 -8.83 16.45
N MET A 810 9.23 -8.45 16.93
CA MET A 810 9.98 -7.31 16.38
C MET A 810 11.36 -7.75 15.90
N ARG A 811 11.91 -6.98 14.96
CA ARG A 811 13.26 -7.19 14.42
C ARG A 811 14.06 -5.89 14.46
N VAL A 812 15.32 -6.00 14.88
CA VAL A 812 16.26 -4.88 14.96
C VAL A 812 17.52 -5.22 14.19
N SER A 813 17.78 -4.45 13.14
CA SER A 813 18.96 -4.56 12.30
C SER A 813 20.15 -3.83 12.93
N GLU A 814 21.32 -4.46 12.86
CA GLU A 814 22.58 -3.99 13.45
C GLU A 814 22.43 -3.63 14.95
N PRO A 815 21.88 -4.54 15.78
CA PRO A 815 21.42 -4.23 17.14
C PRO A 815 22.51 -3.62 18.04
N ALA A 816 23.77 -3.99 17.85
CA ALA A 816 24.89 -3.46 18.65
C ALA A 816 25.13 -1.95 18.47
N SER A 817 24.62 -1.36 17.37
CA SER A 817 24.75 0.07 17.07
C SER A 817 23.52 0.91 17.48
N ARG A 818 22.50 0.29 18.09
CA ARG A 818 21.18 0.92 18.34
C ARG A 818 20.97 1.40 19.77
N PHE A 819 21.98 1.26 20.62
CA PHE A 819 21.87 1.59 22.04
C PHE A 819 23.10 2.35 22.50
N GLU A 820 22.89 3.52 23.11
CA GLU A 820 23.89 4.25 23.87
C GLU A 820 23.82 3.88 25.37
N GLY A 821 22.60 3.59 25.85
CA GLY A 821 22.29 3.20 27.21
C GLY A 821 22.04 1.70 27.38
N THR A 822 21.12 1.36 28.28
CA THR A 822 20.74 -0.03 28.59
C THR A 822 19.58 -0.47 27.71
N PRO A 823 19.72 -1.54 26.89
CA PRO A 823 18.60 -2.08 26.12
C PRO A 823 17.51 -2.65 27.04
N LEU A 824 16.30 -2.10 26.92
CA LEU A 824 15.16 -2.44 27.77
C LEU A 824 13.99 -2.95 26.94
N VAL A 825 13.50 -4.14 27.27
CA VAL A 825 12.29 -4.73 26.68
C VAL A 825 11.08 -4.34 27.52
N GLY A 826 10.06 -3.76 26.89
CA GLY A 826 8.77 -3.50 27.52
C GLY A 826 7.71 -4.50 27.06
N VAL A 827 7.17 -5.28 27.99
CA VAL A 827 5.95 -6.07 27.75
C VAL A 827 4.79 -5.24 28.27
N TYR A 828 3.98 -4.69 27.36
CA TYR A 828 2.89 -3.79 27.71
C TYR A 828 1.56 -4.58 27.75
N PRO A 829 1.07 -4.98 28.94
CA PRO A 829 -0.29 -5.50 29.06
C PRO A 829 -1.30 -4.41 28.74
N VAL A 830 -2.14 -4.64 27.73
CA VAL A 830 -3.21 -3.70 27.41
C VAL A 830 -4.13 -3.59 28.64
N PRO A 831 -4.44 -2.37 29.13
CA PRO A 831 -5.14 -2.17 30.41
C PRO A 831 -6.56 -2.74 30.47
N GLU A 832 -7.18 -2.94 29.31
CA GLU A 832 -8.56 -3.34 29.11
C GLU A 832 -8.66 -4.61 28.26
N ARG A 833 -9.78 -5.31 28.41
CA ARG A 833 -10.14 -6.52 27.66
C ARG A 833 -10.94 -6.14 26.44
N TYR A 834 -10.72 -6.86 25.35
CA TYR A 834 -11.37 -6.60 24.07
C TYR A 834 -12.25 -7.75 23.63
N SER A 835 -13.24 -7.45 22.81
CA SER A 835 -14.07 -8.42 22.11
C SER A 835 -13.85 -8.23 20.62
N TYR A 836 -13.64 -9.33 19.90
CA TYR A 836 -13.60 -9.31 18.44
C TYR A 836 -14.87 -8.67 17.84
N TRP A 837 -16.01 -8.86 18.50
CA TRP A 837 -17.33 -8.45 18.02
C TRP A 837 -17.63 -6.98 18.30
N THR A 838 -17.19 -6.46 19.45
CA THR A 838 -17.62 -5.15 19.96
C THR A 838 -16.47 -4.18 20.26
N GLY A 839 -15.22 -4.60 20.10
CA GLY A 839 -14.05 -3.79 20.47
C GLY A 839 -13.81 -3.78 21.97
N ASP A 840 -13.35 -2.65 22.49
CA ASP A 840 -13.09 -2.46 23.93
C ASP A 840 -14.35 -2.78 24.77
N THR A 841 -14.19 -3.63 25.78
CA THR A 841 -15.29 -4.04 26.67
C THR A 841 -15.43 -3.13 27.89
N GLY A 842 -14.52 -2.17 28.09
CA GLY A 842 -14.45 -1.32 29.28
C GLY A 842 -14.12 -2.09 30.57
N THR A 843 -13.71 -3.36 30.45
CA THR A 843 -13.36 -4.23 31.58
C THR A 843 -11.86 -4.27 31.74
N ASN A 844 -11.37 -4.13 32.98
CA ASN A 844 -9.95 -4.22 33.28
C ASN A 844 -9.36 -5.57 32.88
N SER A 845 -8.19 -5.52 32.23
CA SER A 845 -7.38 -6.70 31.95
C SER A 845 -6.76 -7.29 33.21
N THR A 846 -6.37 -8.56 33.12
CA THR A 846 -5.71 -9.32 34.19
C THR A 846 -4.32 -9.77 33.74
N SER A 847 -3.49 -10.17 34.71
CA SER A 847 -2.15 -10.67 34.44
C SER A 847 -2.19 -11.89 33.49
N MET A 848 -1.23 -11.96 32.57
CA MET A 848 -1.01 -13.07 31.64
C MET A 848 0.40 -13.62 31.84
N GLU A 849 0.55 -14.93 31.76
CA GLU A 849 1.86 -15.57 31.62
C GLU A 849 2.39 -15.38 30.19
N TYR A 850 3.69 -15.13 30.06
CA TYR A 850 4.35 -14.95 28.76
C TYR A 850 5.76 -15.55 28.75
N THR A 851 6.23 -15.86 27.55
CA THR A 851 7.63 -16.20 27.29
C THR A 851 8.24 -15.12 26.39
N LEU A 852 9.30 -14.47 26.87
CA LEU A 852 10.16 -13.62 26.04
C LEU A 852 11.26 -14.48 25.41
N THR A 853 11.50 -14.30 24.12
CA THR A 853 12.61 -14.96 23.41
C THR A 853 13.40 -13.95 22.59
N ALA A 854 14.71 -13.87 22.83
CA ALA A 854 15.64 -13.03 22.06
C ALA A 854 16.58 -13.93 21.26
N SER A 855 16.58 -13.79 19.93
CA SER A 855 17.42 -14.56 19.01
C SER A 855 18.30 -13.62 18.19
N HIS A 856 19.59 -13.90 18.15
CA HIS A 856 20.59 -13.14 17.41
C HIS A 856 21.10 -13.92 16.21
N TYR A 857 21.20 -13.25 15.07
CA TYR A 857 21.62 -13.86 13.81
C TYR A 857 22.79 -13.10 13.18
N ALA A 858 23.61 -13.83 12.43
CA ALA A 858 24.67 -13.29 11.61
C ALA A 858 24.71 -14.03 10.26
N PRO A 859 25.34 -13.46 9.22
CA PRO A 859 25.54 -14.16 7.96
C PRO A 859 26.34 -15.45 8.15
N ALA A 860 25.84 -16.55 7.58
CA ALA A 860 26.45 -17.86 7.57
C ALA A 860 26.51 -18.39 6.13
N ARG A 861 27.54 -19.17 5.81
CA ARG A 861 27.72 -19.74 4.46
C ARG A 861 26.52 -20.61 4.06
N TRP A 862 26.01 -20.42 2.84
CA TRP A 862 24.95 -21.26 2.29
C TRP A 862 25.51 -22.41 1.44
N GLY A 863 25.64 -23.60 2.03
CA GLY A 863 26.28 -24.76 1.40
C GLY A 863 25.56 -25.35 0.18
N ALA A 864 24.31 -24.95 -0.10
CA ALA A 864 23.56 -25.43 -1.26
C ALA A 864 23.94 -24.73 -2.58
N VAL A 865 24.63 -23.59 -2.50
CA VAL A 865 24.96 -22.74 -3.65
C VAL A 865 26.46 -22.80 -3.93
N TRP A 866 26.80 -23.11 -5.18
CA TRP A 866 28.17 -23.22 -5.67
C TRP A 866 28.45 -22.13 -6.69
N LEU A 867 29.62 -21.51 -6.58
CA LEU A 867 30.12 -20.51 -7.51
C LEU A 867 31.26 -21.09 -8.36
N ASP A 868 31.31 -20.73 -9.63
CA ASP A 868 32.47 -21.03 -10.48
C ASP A 868 33.69 -20.13 -10.15
N THR A 869 33.44 -18.90 -9.71
CA THR A 869 34.42 -17.97 -9.12
C THR A 869 33.81 -17.19 -7.96
N ALA A 870 34.62 -16.90 -6.94
CA ALA A 870 34.22 -16.07 -5.80
C ALA A 870 34.70 -14.62 -5.92
N GLU A 871 35.48 -14.30 -6.95
CA GLU A 871 36.05 -12.98 -7.20
C GLU A 871 35.90 -12.64 -8.68
N LEU A 872 35.53 -11.40 -8.97
CA LEU A 872 35.37 -10.84 -10.30
C LEU A 872 36.21 -9.57 -10.43
N THR A 873 36.85 -9.41 -11.57
CA THR A 873 37.44 -8.14 -11.99
C THR A 873 36.65 -7.64 -13.20
N VAL A 874 36.00 -6.49 -13.04
CA VAL A 874 35.13 -5.89 -14.05
C VAL A 874 35.85 -4.67 -14.65
N PRO A 875 36.27 -4.74 -15.91
CA PRO A 875 36.93 -3.61 -16.56
C PRO A 875 36.03 -2.36 -16.61
N PRO A 876 36.62 -1.16 -16.79
CA PRO A 876 35.87 0.07 -17.03
C PRO A 876 34.81 -0.07 -18.14
N HIS A 877 33.62 0.50 -17.92
CA HIS A 877 32.49 0.51 -18.86
C HIS A 877 32.18 -0.87 -19.48
N SER A 878 32.35 -1.93 -18.69
CA SER A 878 32.20 -3.33 -19.12
C SER A 878 31.40 -4.11 -18.08
N SER A 879 31.11 -5.37 -18.41
CA SER A 879 30.57 -6.34 -17.47
C SER A 879 31.45 -7.57 -17.33
N ALA A 880 31.30 -8.27 -16.20
CA ALA A 880 31.85 -9.59 -15.95
C ALA A 880 30.74 -10.54 -15.50
N ARG A 881 30.99 -11.84 -15.58
CA ARG A 881 29.98 -12.87 -15.29
C ARG A 881 30.47 -13.86 -14.26
N VAL A 882 29.58 -14.28 -13.37
CA VAL A 882 29.75 -15.39 -12.42
C VAL A 882 28.59 -16.35 -12.57
N ARG A 883 28.87 -17.66 -12.52
CA ARG A 883 27.85 -18.70 -12.56
C ARG A 883 27.61 -19.24 -11.16
N ALA A 884 26.37 -19.11 -10.69
CA ALA A 884 25.92 -19.77 -9.48
C ALA A 884 25.11 -21.03 -9.82
N THR A 885 25.27 -22.09 -9.04
CA THR A 885 24.53 -23.35 -9.19
C THR A 885 24.00 -23.78 -7.82
N ILE A 886 22.68 -23.91 -7.72
CA ILE A 886 22.01 -24.57 -6.61
C ILE A 886 22.06 -26.07 -6.84
N ALA A 887 22.53 -26.82 -5.85
CA ALA A 887 22.45 -28.27 -5.81
C ALA A 887 21.57 -28.69 -4.63
N VAL A 888 20.36 -29.17 -4.92
CA VAL A 888 19.38 -29.53 -3.90
C VAL A 888 19.80 -30.84 -3.23
N PRO A 889 20.06 -30.87 -1.91
CA PRO A 889 20.38 -32.11 -1.22
C PRO A 889 19.28 -33.17 -1.34
N GLN A 890 19.64 -34.45 -1.32
CA GLN A 890 18.67 -35.55 -1.24
C GLN A 890 17.83 -35.50 0.05
N SER A 891 18.38 -34.93 1.11
CA SER A 891 17.71 -34.74 2.40
C SER A 891 16.96 -33.40 2.52
N ALA A 892 16.85 -32.61 1.43
CA ALA A 892 16.22 -31.31 1.49
C ALA A 892 14.72 -31.43 1.80
N GLU A 893 14.24 -30.69 2.78
CA GLU A 893 12.81 -30.61 3.09
C GLU A 893 12.03 -30.00 1.91
N PRO A 894 10.86 -30.57 1.56
CA PRO A 894 9.93 -29.92 0.65
C PRO A 894 9.54 -28.52 1.15
N GLY A 895 9.34 -27.59 0.22
CA GLY A 895 9.01 -26.19 0.51
C GLY A 895 10.05 -25.21 0.00
N VAL A 896 9.84 -23.93 0.31
CA VAL A 896 10.67 -22.83 -0.22
C VAL A 896 11.89 -22.60 0.66
N HIS A 897 13.06 -22.66 0.05
CA HIS A 897 14.36 -22.33 0.63
C HIS A 897 14.82 -20.98 0.08
N ALA A 898 15.40 -20.14 0.93
CA ALA A 898 15.84 -18.80 0.54
C ALA A 898 17.09 -18.35 1.30
N GLY A 899 17.81 -17.40 0.71
CA GLY A 899 19.04 -16.80 1.22
C GLY A 899 19.56 -15.78 0.21
N PHE A 900 20.87 -15.52 0.21
CA PHE A 900 21.48 -14.48 -0.60
C PHE A 900 22.69 -14.97 -1.40
N LEU A 901 22.91 -14.32 -2.53
CA LEU A 901 24.25 -14.12 -3.08
C LEU A 901 24.64 -12.67 -2.78
N ARG A 902 25.68 -12.48 -1.97
CA ARG A 902 26.21 -11.16 -1.67
C ARG A 902 27.32 -10.82 -2.65
N PHE A 903 27.25 -9.62 -3.21
CA PHE A 903 28.26 -9.04 -4.09
C PHE A 903 28.84 -7.81 -3.40
N GLU A 904 30.14 -7.78 -3.13
CA GLU A 904 30.79 -6.65 -2.45
C GLU A 904 31.92 -6.09 -3.30
N GLY A 905 31.89 -4.79 -3.58
CA GLY A 905 32.93 -4.12 -4.38
C GLY A 905 32.90 -2.61 -4.23
N GLY A 906 34.08 -1.99 -4.17
CA GLY A 906 34.19 -0.55 -3.93
C GLY A 906 33.55 -0.16 -2.60
N SER A 907 32.53 0.71 -2.65
CA SER A 907 31.71 1.14 -1.51
C SER A 907 30.33 0.48 -1.46
N GLN A 908 29.99 -0.37 -2.43
CA GLN A 908 28.66 -0.96 -2.58
C GLN A 908 28.65 -2.45 -2.16
N SER A 909 27.61 -2.83 -1.42
CA SER A 909 27.29 -4.22 -1.08
C SER A 909 25.86 -4.52 -1.52
N THR A 910 25.70 -5.45 -2.47
CA THR A 910 24.40 -5.88 -2.98
C THR A 910 24.05 -7.25 -2.41
N ALA A 911 22.92 -7.33 -1.70
CA ALA A 911 22.35 -8.60 -1.24
C ALA A 911 21.32 -9.10 -2.26
N VAL A 912 21.71 -10.01 -3.16
CA VAL A 912 20.79 -10.56 -4.17
C VAL A 912 19.94 -11.67 -3.53
N PRO A 913 18.62 -11.51 -3.38
CA PRO A 913 17.77 -12.55 -2.81
C PRO A 913 17.68 -13.73 -3.79
N VAL A 914 17.83 -14.94 -3.24
CA VAL A 914 17.78 -16.20 -3.98
C VAL A 914 16.75 -17.12 -3.34
N SER A 915 15.88 -17.73 -4.14
CA SER A 915 14.92 -18.74 -3.65
C SER A 915 14.71 -19.91 -4.63
N TYR A 916 14.31 -21.06 -4.09
CA TYR A 916 13.83 -22.21 -4.85
C TYR A 916 12.83 -23.02 -4.01
N ALA A 917 11.90 -23.70 -4.67
CA ALA A 917 10.94 -24.58 -4.00
C ALA A 917 11.30 -26.05 -4.22
N VAL A 918 11.46 -26.83 -3.16
CA VAL A 918 11.65 -28.28 -3.25
C VAL A 918 10.28 -28.96 -3.32
N LYS A 919 10.03 -29.73 -4.37
CA LYS A 919 8.75 -30.43 -4.59
C LYS A 919 8.58 -31.63 -3.65
N VAL A 920 7.32 -31.95 -3.37
CA VAL A 920 6.93 -33.20 -2.69
C VAL A 920 7.03 -34.36 -3.69
N PRO A 921 7.73 -35.47 -3.36
CA PRO A 921 7.83 -36.63 -4.25
C PRO A 921 6.49 -37.32 -4.51
N ALA A 922 6.21 -37.69 -5.77
CA ALA A 922 5.00 -38.42 -6.14
C ALA A 922 4.96 -39.82 -5.50
N GLY A 923 3.90 -40.13 -4.75
CA GLY A 923 3.71 -41.42 -4.06
C GLY A 923 4.50 -41.57 -2.74
N GLY A 924 5.15 -40.51 -2.27
CA GLY A 924 6.02 -40.53 -1.10
C GLY A 924 5.28 -40.37 0.24
N THR A 925 5.90 -40.92 1.29
CA THR A 925 5.57 -40.69 2.71
C THR A 925 5.98 -39.27 3.11
N ALA A 926 5.25 -38.66 4.07
CA ALA A 926 5.62 -37.40 4.68
C ALA A 926 7.09 -37.45 5.16
N LEU A 927 7.88 -36.45 4.79
CA LEU A 927 9.11 -36.17 5.54
C LEU A 927 8.66 -35.40 6.78
N THR A 928 8.74 -36.05 7.94
CA THR A 928 8.58 -35.39 9.23
C THR A 928 9.63 -34.29 9.33
N ALA A 929 9.22 -33.08 9.75
CA ALA A 929 10.18 -32.03 10.07
C ALA A 929 11.19 -32.58 11.10
N PRO A 930 12.51 -32.40 10.91
CA PRO A 930 13.50 -32.79 11.89
C PRO A 930 13.27 -32.06 13.23
N GLU A 931 13.71 -32.68 14.33
CA GLU A 931 13.73 -32.03 15.66
C GLU A 931 14.46 -30.68 15.56
N ALA A 932 13.84 -29.67 16.19
CA ALA A 932 14.20 -28.26 16.05
C ALA A 932 15.68 -27.99 16.37
N GLN A 933 16.43 -27.56 15.35
CA GLN A 933 17.56 -26.65 15.57
C GLN A 933 17.18 -25.32 14.95
N ALA A 934 17.10 -24.30 15.80
CA ALA A 934 16.81 -22.92 15.43
C ALA A 934 17.99 -22.34 14.64
N GLU A 935 18.26 -22.81 13.42
CA GLU A 935 19.39 -22.29 12.65
C GLU A 935 19.03 -21.03 11.84
N ALA A 936 17.79 -20.88 11.37
CA ALA A 936 17.37 -19.80 10.47
C ALA A 936 16.04 -19.14 10.89
N PRO A 937 15.81 -17.85 10.56
CA PRO A 937 14.55 -17.15 10.85
C PRO A 937 13.28 -17.76 10.26
N ARG A 938 13.43 -18.63 9.25
CA ARG A 938 12.35 -19.44 8.65
C ARG A 938 12.85 -20.84 8.33
N ALA A 939 12.07 -21.85 8.68
CA ALA A 939 12.28 -23.24 8.29
C ALA A 939 11.15 -23.70 7.37
N PRO A 940 11.42 -24.33 6.20
CA PRO A 940 10.37 -24.75 5.28
C PRO A 940 9.31 -25.62 5.94
N GLY A 941 9.70 -26.61 6.76
CA GLY A 941 8.83 -27.57 7.45
C GLY A 941 8.06 -27.07 8.67
N ARG A 942 8.10 -25.77 9.00
CA ARG A 942 7.43 -25.23 10.19
C ARG A 942 6.57 -24.01 9.85
N LEU A 943 5.43 -23.87 10.53
CA LEU A 943 4.59 -22.68 10.51
C LEU A 943 4.82 -21.85 11.77
N ARG A 944 4.95 -20.53 11.68
CA ARG A 944 5.14 -19.64 12.83
C ARG A 944 3.82 -19.15 13.43
N GLY A 945 3.87 -18.77 14.70
CA GLY A 945 2.79 -18.01 15.33
C GLY A 945 2.79 -16.57 14.83
N ALA A 946 1.87 -16.23 13.93
CA ALA A 946 1.76 -14.90 13.34
C ALA A 946 0.33 -14.53 12.91
N PHE A 947 -0.67 -15.28 13.39
CA PHE A 947 -2.05 -14.91 13.12
C PHE A 947 -2.40 -13.61 13.85
N ASP A 948 -3.37 -12.89 13.31
CA ASP A 948 -3.86 -11.66 13.89
C ASP A 948 -5.39 -11.64 13.74
N MET A 949 -6.09 -11.54 14.88
CA MET A 949 -7.55 -11.61 14.95
C MET A 949 -8.27 -10.40 14.37
N VAL A 950 -7.58 -9.31 14.05
CA VAL A 950 -8.21 -8.10 13.47
C VAL A 950 -7.66 -7.71 12.11
N SER A 951 -6.60 -8.38 11.64
CA SER A 951 -5.99 -8.18 10.34
C SER A 951 -6.72 -8.94 9.22
N THR A 952 -6.18 -8.86 8.01
CA THR A 952 -6.77 -9.48 6.82
C THR A 952 -6.60 -11.00 6.82
N TYR A 953 -7.33 -11.72 5.95
CA TYR A 953 -7.21 -13.18 5.82
C TYR A 953 -5.79 -13.67 5.51
N MET A 954 -4.94 -12.82 4.93
CA MET A 954 -3.53 -13.16 4.68
C MET A 954 -2.71 -13.30 5.97
N ALA A 955 -3.18 -12.78 7.11
CA ALA A 955 -2.43 -12.82 8.37
C ALA A 955 -2.28 -14.26 8.90
N GLY A 956 -1.12 -14.56 9.48
CA GLY A 956 -0.70 -15.93 9.79
C GLY A 956 0.47 -16.39 8.92
N ASP A 957 1.11 -17.48 9.30
CA ASP A 957 2.22 -18.04 8.52
C ASP A 957 1.71 -19.02 7.47
N TRP A 958 2.32 -19.00 6.29
CA TRP A 958 1.95 -19.82 5.14
C TRP A 958 3.10 -20.72 4.67
N ALA A 959 2.79 -22.00 4.55
CA ALA A 959 3.66 -23.01 3.97
C ALA A 959 3.15 -23.39 2.58
N HIS A 960 3.92 -23.01 1.55
CA HIS A 960 3.69 -23.42 0.17
C HIS A 960 4.49 -24.69 -0.14
N ARG A 961 3.84 -25.67 -0.76
CA ARG A 961 4.41 -26.92 -1.29
C ARG A 961 3.91 -27.17 -2.69
N HIS A 962 4.67 -27.91 -3.48
CA HIS A 962 4.32 -28.23 -4.86
C HIS A 962 4.52 -29.70 -5.16
N PHE A 963 3.68 -30.28 -6.02
CA PHE A 963 3.84 -31.64 -6.53
C PHE A 963 3.42 -31.71 -8.01
N ASP A 964 4.02 -32.64 -8.76
CA ASP A 964 3.72 -32.78 -10.18
C ASP A 964 2.75 -33.94 -10.45
N VAL A 965 1.83 -33.72 -11.38
CA VAL A 965 0.93 -34.75 -11.92
C VAL A 965 1.25 -34.93 -13.41
N GLY A 966 1.88 -36.06 -13.73
CA GLY A 966 2.25 -36.40 -15.11
C GLY A 966 1.30 -37.38 -15.81
N ASP A 967 0.50 -38.13 -15.04
CA ASP A 967 -0.41 -39.14 -15.56
C ASP A 967 -1.81 -38.55 -15.80
N ARG A 968 -2.26 -38.54 -17.06
CA ARG A 968 -3.59 -38.06 -17.45
C ARG A 968 -4.73 -38.98 -17.00
N SER A 969 -4.42 -40.21 -16.57
CA SER A 969 -5.41 -41.13 -16.02
C SER A 969 -5.64 -40.92 -14.52
N ALA A 970 -4.75 -40.19 -13.85
CA ALA A 970 -4.96 -39.79 -12.46
C ALA A 970 -6.18 -38.88 -12.37
N SER A 971 -7.04 -39.15 -11.40
CA SER A 971 -8.34 -38.48 -11.23
C SER A 971 -8.41 -37.67 -9.94
N ALA A 972 -7.60 -38.02 -8.94
CA ALA A 972 -7.61 -37.34 -7.65
C ALA A 972 -6.25 -37.38 -6.94
N ALA A 973 -5.95 -36.36 -6.15
CA ALA A 973 -4.88 -36.36 -5.17
C ALA A 973 -5.46 -36.40 -3.76
N VAL A 974 -5.00 -37.34 -2.93
CA VAL A 974 -5.30 -37.41 -1.51
C VAL A 974 -4.16 -36.75 -0.75
N ILE A 975 -4.45 -35.70 0.01
CA ILE A 975 -3.47 -34.87 0.69
C ILE A 975 -3.75 -34.92 2.19
N ASP A 976 -2.77 -35.39 2.96
CA ASP A 976 -2.83 -35.44 4.43
C ASP A 976 -1.89 -34.35 4.97
N VAL A 977 -2.43 -33.44 5.79
CA VAL A 977 -1.71 -32.36 6.45
C VAL A 977 -1.83 -32.57 7.95
N SER A 978 -0.71 -32.65 8.67
CA SER A 978 -0.71 -32.88 10.12
C SER A 978 0.29 -31.99 10.86
N TRP A 979 -0.03 -31.67 12.11
CA TRP A 979 0.76 -30.91 13.06
C TRP A 979 0.72 -31.58 14.46
N GLU A 980 1.29 -30.95 15.49
CA GLU A 980 1.48 -31.51 16.83
C GLU A 980 0.58 -30.86 17.90
N ASP A 981 0.48 -29.53 17.95
CA ASP A 981 -0.30 -28.80 18.96
C ASP A 981 -1.81 -28.82 18.63
N PRO A 982 -2.67 -29.44 19.49
CA PRO A 982 -4.11 -29.49 19.26
C PRO A 982 -4.84 -28.14 19.40
N GLN A 983 -4.17 -27.11 19.92
CA GLN A 983 -4.70 -25.74 19.97
C GLN A 983 -4.35 -24.93 18.72
N THR A 984 -3.41 -25.41 17.90
CA THR A 984 -3.13 -24.84 16.58
C THR A 984 -4.16 -25.32 15.56
N SER A 985 -4.62 -24.42 14.71
CA SER A 985 -5.51 -24.73 13.57
C SER A 985 -4.79 -24.38 12.27
N VAL A 986 -4.78 -25.34 11.35
CA VAL A 986 -4.17 -25.19 10.03
C VAL A 986 -5.23 -25.45 8.95
N THR A 987 -5.46 -24.45 8.11
CA THR A 987 -6.28 -24.60 6.89
C THR A 987 -5.37 -24.86 5.71
N ALA A 988 -5.77 -25.77 4.83
CA ALA A 988 -5.03 -26.12 3.64
C ALA A 988 -5.88 -25.91 2.38
N PHE A 989 -5.24 -25.38 1.34
CA PHE A 989 -5.80 -25.19 0.02
C PHE A 989 -4.99 -25.96 -1.02
N VAL A 990 -5.66 -26.43 -2.07
CA VAL A 990 -5.02 -27.04 -3.23
C VAL A 990 -5.25 -26.15 -4.44
N VAL A 991 -4.15 -25.73 -5.06
CA VAL A 991 -4.12 -24.86 -6.23
C VAL A 991 -3.76 -25.71 -7.45
N ASP A 992 -4.56 -25.62 -8.50
CA ASP A 992 -4.31 -26.33 -9.74
C ASP A 992 -3.23 -25.64 -10.60
N PRO A 993 -2.77 -26.26 -11.70
CA PRO A 993 -1.78 -25.65 -12.59
C PRO A 993 -2.23 -24.32 -13.21
N GLY A 994 -3.53 -24.04 -13.27
CA GLY A 994 -4.11 -22.80 -13.77
C GLY A 994 -4.16 -21.68 -12.73
N GLY A 995 -3.84 -21.96 -11.46
CA GLY A 995 -3.89 -20.99 -10.37
C GLY A 995 -5.20 -21.00 -9.59
N ALA A 996 -6.16 -21.86 -9.98
CA ALA A 996 -7.47 -21.95 -9.32
C ALA A 996 -7.40 -22.80 -8.05
N ILE A 997 -8.14 -22.40 -7.02
CA ILE A 997 -8.32 -23.18 -5.78
C ILE A 997 -9.36 -24.27 -6.07
N VAL A 998 -8.92 -25.53 -6.07
CA VAL A 998 -9.75 -26.69 -6.42
C VAL A 998 -10.15 -27.57 -5.23
N ALA A 999 -9.54 -27.36 -4.07
CA ALA A 999 -9.95 -27.99 -2.81
C ALA A 999 -9.51 -27.15 -1.60
N SER A 1000 -10.26 -27.27 -0.49
CA SER A 1000 -9.97 -26.66 0.81
C SER A 1000 -10.25 -27.68 1.93
N SER A 1001 -9.49 -27.62 3.02
CA SER A 1001 -9.67 -28.48 4.19
C SER A 1001 -10.78 -28.01 5.11
N ALA A 1002 -11.22 -26.77 4.93
CA ALA A 1002 -12.35 -26.16 5.59
C ALA A 1002 -13.48 -26.05 4.55
N PRO A 1003 -14.37 -27.05 4.43
CA PRO A 1003 -15.50 -26.94 3.50
C PRO A 1003 -16.35 -25.70 3.84
N PRO A 1004 -17.10 -25.11 2.89
CA PRO A 1004 -17.92 -23.94 3.15
C PRO A 1004 -18.84 -24.19 4.37
N GLY A 1005 -18.59 -23.47 5.46
CA GLY A 1005 -19.30 -23.65 6.73
C GLY A 1005 -20.66 -22.93 6.76
N ALA A 1006 -21.26 -22.77 7.95
CA ALA A 1006 -22.54 -22.07 8.13
C ALA A 1006 -22.58 -20.64 7.55
N PHE A 1007 -21.41 -20.00 7.34
CA PHE A 1007 -21.25 -18.70 6.69
C PHE A 1007 -21.02 -18.76 5.17
N GLY A 1008 -20.78 -19.95 4.59
CA GLY A 1008 -20.61 -20.16 3.16
C GLY A 1008 -21.86 -19.81 2.33
N GLY A 1009 -23.03 -19.73 2.98
CA GLY A 1009 -24.28 -19.29 2.36
C GLY A 1009 -24.46 -17.77 2.26
N LEU A 1010 -23.65 -16.97 2.96
CA LEU A 1010 -23.83 -15.51 3.01
C LEU A 1010 -23.03 -14.78 1.93
N LEU A 1011 -21.86 -15.29 1.50
CA LEU A 1011 -20.94 -14.54 0.62
C LEU A 1011 -20.10 -15.40 -0.35
N GLY A 1012 -20.37 -16.71 -0.50
CA GLY A 1012 -19.59 -17.55 -1.42
C GLY A 1012 -18.14 -17.84 -0.99
N TRP A 1013 -17.80 -17.57 0.28
CA TRP A 1013 -16.48 -17.81 0.88
C TRP A 1013 -16.16 -19.32 0.95
N PRO A 1014 -14.97 -19.78 0.50
CA PRO A 1014 -14.66 -21.21 0.38
C PRO A 1014 -14.11 -21.85 1.66
N SER A 1015 -14.10 -21.14 2.79
CA SER A 1015 -13.56 -21.61 4.07
C SER A 1015 -14.55 -21.39 5.23
N SER A 1016 -14.40 -22.14 6.33
CA SER A 1016 -15.20 -21.98 7.55
C SER A 1016 -14.41 -21.42 8.74
N ASP A 1017 -13.13 -21.11 8.53
CA ASP A 1017 -12.18 -20.61 9.53
C ASP A 1017 -12.16 -19.09 9.66
N TRP A 1018 -13.09 -18.40 8.99
CA TRP A 1018 -13.12 -16.95 8.92
C TRP A 1018 -14.38 -16.38 9.54
N LEU A 1019 -14.20 -15.45 10.48
CA LEU A 1019 -15.29 -14.80 11.19
C LEU A 1019 -15.89 -13.62 10.40
N GLY A 1020 -15.19 -13.10 9.38
CA GLY A 1020 -15.62 -11.93 8.59
C GLY A 1020 -15.56 -10.62 9.38
N PRO A 1021 -15.59 -9.46 8.72
CA PRO A 1021 -15.39 -8.17 9.39
C PRO A 1021 -16.45 -7.86 10.45
N THR A 1022 -16.08 -7.04 11.43
CA THR A 1022 -16.96 -6.49 12.48
C THR A 1022 -16.86 -4.97 12.50
N GLN A 1023 -17.65 -4.29 13.35
CA GLN A 1023 -17.49 -2.84 13.56
C GLN A 1023 -16.11 -2.47 14.10
N PHE A 1024 -15.40 -3.44 14.69
CA PHE A 1024 -14.07 -3.27 15.26
C PHE A 1024 -12.97 -3.78 14.33
N SER A 1025 -13.17 -4.91 13.66
CA SER A 1025 -12.20 -5.51 12.74
C SER A 1025 -12.63 -5.29 11.28
N GLN A 1026 -11.85 -4.49 10.55
CA GLN A 1026 -12.02 -4.32 9.11
C GLN A 1026 -11.52 -5.52 8.31
N GLY A 1027 -10.54 -6.23 8.87
CA GLY A 1027 -9.83 -7.33 8.23
C GLY A 1027 -10.57 -8.65 8.33
N GLY A 1028 -11.26 -8.93 9.45
CA GLY A 1028 -11.81 -10.22 9.87
C GLY A 1028 -10.91 -10.97 10.87
N GLY A 1029 -11.37 -12.10 11.42
CA GLY A 1029 -10.64 -12.88 12.44
C GLY A 1029 -10.82 -14.39 12.26
N PHE A 1030 -10.00 -15.19 12.92
CA PHE A 1030 -9.93 -16.63 12.66
C PHE A 1030 -10.72 -17.49 13.66
N TYR A 1031 -11.32 -18.56 13.14
CA TYR A 1031 -12.04 -19.57 13.91
C TYR A 1031 -11.38 -20.96 13.73
N PRO A 1032 -11.14 -21.73 14.80
CA PRO A 1032 -10.53 -23.05 14.69
C PRO A 1032 -11.44 -24.02 13.94
N VAL A 1033 -10.93 -24.58 12.85
CA VAL A 1033 -11.65 -25.62 12.10
C VAL A 1033 -11.13 -27.00 12.49
N THR A 1034 -12.07 -27.91 12.78
CA THR A 1034 -11.73 -29.31 13.03
C THR A 1034 -11.68 -30.07 11.71
N GLY A 1035 -10.50 -30.63 11.41
CA GLY A 1035 -10.28 -31.45 10.21
C GLY A 1035 -10.66 -32.92 10.44
N ARG A 1036 -9.71 -33.82 10.16
CA ARG A 1036 -9.84 -35.25 10.46
C ARG A 1036 -9.79 -35.51 11.97
N ASN A 1037 -8.97 -34.75 12.69
CA ASN A 1037 -8.90 -34.69 14.15
C ASN A 1037 -8.33 -33.31 14.56
N ALA A 1038 -7.97 -33.14 15.83
CA ALA A 1038 -7.45 -31.87 16.36
C ALA A 1038 -6.09 -31.44 15.76
N THR A 1039 -5.34 -32.36 15.16
CA THR A 1039 -3.96 -32.12 14.70
C THR A 1039 -3.72 -32.57 13.26
N SER A 1040 -4.78 -32.80 12.49
CA SER A 1040 -4.66 -33.19 11.09
C SER A 1040 -5.91 -32.93 10.28
N THR A 1041 -5.72 -32.72 8.98
CA THR A 1041 -6.80 -32.62 8.00
C THR A 1041 -6.47 -33.44 6.75
N LEU A 1042 -7.52 -33.90 6.07
CA LEU A 1042 -7.45 -34.72 4.88
C LEU A 1042 -8.26 -34.07 3.76
N LEU A 1043 -7.61 -33.83 2.62
CA LEU A 1043 -8.25 -33.27 1.43
C LEU A 1043 -8.21 -34.28 0.29
N VAL A 1044 -9.24 -34.21 -0.56
CA VAL A 1044 -9.25 -34.88 -1.87
C VAL A 1044 -9.43 -33.80 -2.93
N ALA A 1045 -8.40 -33.60 -3.75
CA ALA A 1045 -8.43 -32.62 -4.82
C ALA A 1045 -8.65 -33.30 -6.17
N PRO A 1046 -9.54 -32.77 -7.04
CA PRO A 1046 -9.71 -33.27 -8.39
C PRO A 1046 -8.47 -32.96 -9.24
N LEU A 1047 -8.03 -33.93 -10.04
CA LEU A 1047 -6.91 -33.77 -10.97
C LEU A 1047 -7.44 -33.62 -12.40
N ASN A 1048 -7.85 -32.39 -12.74
CA ASN A 1048 -8.43 -32.10 -14.05
C ASN A 1048 -7.39 -31.79 -15.14
N ALA A 1049 -6.12 -31.64 -14.77
CA ALA A 1049 -5.03 -31.33 -15.70
C ALA A 1049 -3.71 -31.96 -15.24
N THR A 1050 -2.79 -32.17 -16.18
CA THR A 1050 -1.39 -32.45 -15.87
C THR A 1050 -0.65 -31.14 -15.60
N GLY A 1051 0.34 -31.18 -14.71
CA GLY A 1051 1.16 -30.01 -14.38
C GLY A 1051 1.56 -30.00 -12.91
N THR A 1052 2.05 -28.85 -12.44
CA THR A 1052 2.43 -28.65 -11.04
C THR A 1052 1.25 -28.10 -10.26
N TYR A 1053 0.82 -28.83 -9.24
CA TYR A 1053 -0.17 -28.42 -8.25
C TYR A 1053 0.52 -27.80 -7.03
N GLY A 1054 -0.16 -26.87 -6.38
CA GLY A 1054 0.25 -26.25 -5.12
C GLY A 1054 -0.57 -26.76 -3.94
N VAL A 1055 0.04 -26.90 -2.77
CA VAL A 1055 -0.62 -27.04 -1.47
C VAL A 1055 -0.19 -25.86 -0.61
N MET A 1056 -1.15 -25.05 -0.19
CA MET A 1056 -0.94 -23.91 0.71
C MET A 1056 -1.49 -24.29 2.08
N ALA A 1057 -0.65 -24.32 3.12
CA ALA A 1057 -1.09 -24.53 4.50
C ALA A 1057 -0.92 -23.24 5.29
N HIS A 1058 -1.98 -22.82 5.98
CA HIS A 1058 -2.12 -21.53 6.65
C HIS A 1058 -2.38 -21.75 8.14
N ALA A 1059 -1.51 -21.22 9.00
CA ALA A 1059 -1.71 -21.22 10.44
C ALA A 1059 -2.70 -20.10 10.83
N THR A 1060 -4.00 -20.43 10.84
CA THR A 1060 -5.09 -19.50 11.12
C THR A 1060 -5.21 -19.18 12.62
N VAL A 1061 -4.93 -20.17 13.47
CA VAL A 1061 -4.84 -20.01 14.93
C VAL A 1061 -3.62 -20.77 15.40
N PHE A 1062 -2.82 -20.17 16.28
CA PHE A 1062 -1.58 -20.77 16.78
C PHE A 1062 -1.60 -20.90 18.31
N GLY A 1063 -1.44 -22.14 18.80
CA GLY A 1063 -1.55 -22.48 20.22
C GLY A 1063 -0.42 -21.98 21.11
N ALA A 1064 0.79 -21.84 20.54
CA ALA A 1064 2.04 -21.52 21.23
C ALA A 1064 2.47 -22.51 22.33
N GLY A 1065 1.82 -23.68 22.43
CA GLY A 1065 2.11 -24.72 23.42
C GLY A 1065 1.74 -24.37 24.86
N GLU A 1066 1.84 -25.36 25.76
CA GLU A 1066 1.57 -25.18 27.19
C GLU A 1066 2.55 -24.14 27.77
N ARG A 1067 2.02 -22.95 28.14
CA ARG A 1067 2.73 -21.73 28.61
C ARG A 1067 3.31 -20.78 27.55
N GLY A 1068 2.99 -20.96 26.26
CA GLY A 1068 3.41 -20.02 25.23
C GLY A 1068 4.91 -20.09 24.89
N GLY A 1069 5.57 -21.24 25.13
CA GLY A 1069 7.01 -21.40 24.86
C GLY A 1069 7.35 -21.72 23.40
N SER A 1070 6.37 -22.07 22.56
CA SER A 1070 6.58 -22.38 21.14
C SER A 1070 6.39 -21.16 20.26
N LEU A 1071 7.33 -20.94 19.34
CA LEU A 1071 7.24 -19.89 18.29
C LEU A 1071 6.89 -20.46 16.91
N SER A 1072 6.87 -21.79 16.77
CA SER A 1072 6.54 -22.44 15.50
C SER A 1072 6.08 -23.88 15.66
N GLU A 1073 5.19 -24.29 14.77
CA GLU A 1073 4.55 -25.58 14.67
C GLU A 1073 5.17 -26.43 13.55
N PRO A 1074 5.63 -27.66 13.79
CA PRO A 1074 6.00 -28.58 12.72
C PRO A 1074 4.79 -28.96 11.87
N VAL A 1075 4.91 -28.90 10.53
CA VAL A 1075 3.83 -29.29 9.62
C VAL A 1075 4.32 -30.33 8.62
N SER A 1076 3.62 -31.47 8.57
CA SER A 1076 3.87 -32.56 7.64
C SER A 1076 2.79 -32.60 6.57
N ILE A 1077 3.19 -32.71 5.30
CA ILE A 1077 2.28 -32.83 4.15
C ILE A 1077 2.66 -34.08 3.35
N SER A 1078 1.69 -34.96 3.10
CA SER A 1078 1.86 -36.13 2.22
C SER A 1078 0.83 -36.12 1.10
N VAL A 1079 1.25 -36.55 -0.10
CA VAL A 1079 0.41 -36.52 -1.31
C VAL A 1079 0.39 -37.90 -1.96
N ARG A 1080 -0.80 -38.43 -2.22
CA ARG A 1080 -1.03 -39.68 -2.96
C ARG A 1080 -1.91 -39.42 -4.17
N VAL A 1081 -1.34 -39.55 -5.36
CA VAL A 1081 -2.04 -39.43 -6.65
C VAL A 1081 -2.72 -40.77 -6.98
N ARG A 1082 -3.98 -40.74 -7.40
CA ARG A 1082 -4.82 -41.91 -7.68
C ARG A 1082 -5.41 -41.88 -9.08
#